data_AF-A0AAI8VQ52-F1
#
_entry.id   AF-A0AAI8VQ52-F1
#
_cell.length_a   1.000
_cell.length_b   1.000
_cell.length_c   1.000
_cell.angle_alpha   90.00
_cell.angle_beta   90.00
_cell.angle_gamma   90.00
#
_symmetry.space_group_name_H-M   'P 1'
#
loop_
_entity.id
_entity.type
_entity.pdbx_description
1 polymer ?
#
loop_
_entity_poly.entity_id
_entity_poly.type
_entity_poly.pdbx_seq_one_letter_code
_entity_poly.pdbx_strand_id
1 'polypeptide(L)'
;MVYGFDTIEPSSNLTWTPCFDGFTCSRLEVPLDYSNTSLGTTSIAFIKLAGKNATAESPSVVLIPGGPGGSGIDLILPYKTVAGQIFGDQYNIVSFDPRGVNNSGPSLDCFSGNAEARLAFNQLHSTGATNVSSTSLEEQYYSSSIYGEWCNHAVENGSPHGYYVTTHAVVHDLLTFIEAEAELAGQSRSEASLWCYAVSYGTVVGTTFASMFPDRVGRMILDGVENAEQYYSNDWRDNVDQMDETMEAFSSSCHSAGPDLCSFWGPTPANITARMDGIIHQLQNHPVPVSGVQSQDLPAMLTYSDLKALFVNAIYVPLTSFPVMADVLHQLERGNASILVGEFDSLRITSDERLVIQCTDSYRSNRLTTIEDFKSYVEYTVSKSKYIGDIYPIFVETILCRSFRPQLPDSMVVQDPAIGLDRPTSFPIMFASNTIDPITPLISARTMSSRFPGSVVLLQEAIGSEHLRRHIRDICIDTRVGPGFEYQRNEAFKPPAAFFRALPCLRLFSGLQELHLKFTEYCGNEEKAYTSISIEEDYNFQYRYWVLWTVFSCLAGEWNVAQSQDIYDDMDAAVCENDELVDGEDFFEDLAKDAASSNEQSTGPIALKALSICNLADYDDVRFTSSDLFKKVLESPTLTELKVYVVFQTDEMDPWHKIYLPEKYDFMESLCKTWLAPAVAKKLTVLSLFCEEPWGWNPKMDFREVNPGRGPESGFPNLKVLALGYFVFSHEWQIEWFSSLGRLNGHGGLRELYLDDCPIMHAVHSRVRLDERPETAGYPLKEKMTSEFQDVNVEDRLYPMRWHHLLTHRGESMSGLTVFMMDKGQWWNQSHVDPPYKEWSHLEVSRFFDRRNFETYDCPAPELDDTGKKFSRYFHGVDSSAPEPHC
;
A
#
# COMPACT_ATOMS: atom_id res chain seq x y z
N MET A 1 5.63 14.77 -25.55
CA MET A 1 5.76 14.45 -24.12
C MET A 1 6.33 15.68 -23.45
N VAL A 2 5.69 16.12 -22.37
CA VAL A 2 5.96 17.41 -21.71
C VAL A 2 6.37 17.17 -20.26
N TYR A 3 7.29 17.97 -19.72
CA TYR A 3 7.77 17.87 -18.33
C TYR A 3 7.54 19.17 -17.53
N GLY A 4 6.70 20.07 -18.04
CA GLY A 4 6.34 21.33 -17.40
C GLY A 4 5.01 21.87 -17.95
N PHE A 5 4.23 22.56 -17.11
CA PHE A 5 2.91 23.06 -17.49
C PHE A 5 2.95 24.33 -18.36
N ASP A 6 4.11 24.96 -18.49
CA ASP A 6 4.37 26.14 -19.30
C ASP A 6 4.11 25.94 -20.80
N THR A 7 4.26 24.70 -21.29
CA THR A 7 4.02 24.34 -22.70
C THR A 7 2.64 23.73 -22.96
N ILE A 8 1.81 23.58 -21.93
CA ILE A 8 0.42 23.14 -22.06
C ILE A 8 -0.44 24.40 -22.16
N GLU A 9 -1.19 24.53 -23.25
CA GLU A 9 -2.12 25.64 -23.45
C GLU A 9 -3.36 25.45 -22.56
N PRO A 10 -3.78 26.46 -21.77
CA PRO A 10 -5.05 26.43 -21.07
C PRO A 10 -6.24 26.24 -22.03
N SER A 11 -7.25 25.49 -21.60
CA SER A 11 -8.48 25.30 -22.36
C SER A 11 -9.71 25.24 -21.47
N SER A 12 -10.82 25.81 -21.95
CA SER A 12 -12.14 25.67 -21.34
C SER A 12 -12.71 24.25 -21.40
N ASN A 13 -12.18 23.40 -22.27
CA ASN A 13 -12.50 21.97 -22.31
C ASN A 13 -11.35 21.17 -21.71
N LEU A 14 -11.67 20.10 -20.96
CA LEU A 14 -10.65 19.22 -20.40
C LEU A 14 -9.90 18.48 -21.51
N THR A 15 -8.62 18.79 -21.67
CA THR A 15 -7.76 18.20 -22.71
C THR A 15 -6.50 17.62 -22.07
N TRP A 16 -6.25 16.33 -22.29
CA TRP A 16 -5.15 15.60 -21.68
C TRP A 16 -3.96 15.50 -22.64
N THR A 17 -2.78 15.93 -22.20
CA THR A 17 -1.51 15.87 -22.95
C THR A 17 -0.52 14.95 -22.25
N PRO A 18 0.17 14.02 -22.96
CA PRO A 18 1.18 13.15 -22.33
C PRO A 18 2.31 13.93 -21.64
N CYS A 19 2.57 13.61 -20.37
CA CYS A 19 3.58 14.27 -19.53
C CYS A 19 4.27 13.30 -18.56
N PHE A 20 5.41 13.73 -17.98
CA PHE A 20 6.13 13.08 -16.87
C PHE A 20 6.24 11.54 -16.95
N ASP A 21 6.48 10.99 -18.14
CA ASP A 21 6.60 9.55 -18.40
C ASP A 21 5.49 8.71 -17.76
N GLY A 22 4.34 8.57 -18.42
CA GLY A 22 3.24 7.71 -17.96
C GLY A 22 2.07 8.46 -17.31
N PHE A 23 2.16 9.79 -17.24
CA PHE A 23 1.05 10.64 -16.86
C PHE A 23 0.45 11.36 -18.08
N THR A 24 -0.74 11.91 -17.87
CA THR A 24 -1.31 12.94 -18.74
C THR A 24 -1.62 14.18 -17.92
N CYS A 25 -1.37 15.35 -18.47
CA CYS A 25 -1.52 16.63 -17.80
C CYS A 25 -2.51 17.52 -18.56
N SER A 26 -3.20 18.39 -17.84
CA SER A 26 -4.17 19.34 -18.40
C SER A 26 -4.09 20.70 -17.71
N ARG A 27 -4.47 21.77 -18.41
CA ARG A 27 -4.71 23.09 -17.83
C ARG A 27 -6.14 23.50 -18.11
N LEU A 28 -7.02 23.27 -17.15
CA LEU A 28 -8.44 23.56 -17.27
C LEU A 28 -8.70 25.04 -16.94
N GLU A 29 -9.28 25.78 -17.87
CA GLU A 29 -9.70 27.17 -17.63
C GLU A 29 -11.00 27.20 -16.81
N VAL A 30 -10.97 27.97 -15.73
CA VAL A 30 -12.09 28.18 -14.81
C VAL A 30 -12.30 29.67 -14.55
N PRO A 31 -13.53 30.12 -14.25
CA PRO A 31 -13.77 31.51 -13.84
C PRO A 31 -12.98 31.88 -12.58
N LEU A 32 -12.50 33.13 -12.52
CA LEU A 32 -11.94 33.67 -11.27
C LEU A 32 -12.99 33.71 -10.16
N ASP A 33 -14.22 34.16 -10.50
CA ASP A 33 -15.42 34.13 -9.65
C ASP A 33 -16.57 33.48 -10.43
N TYR A 34 -17.08 32.36 -9.92
CA TYR A 34 -18.18 31.60 -10.53
C TYR A 34 -19.52 32.35 -10.55
N SER A 35 -19.70 33.33 -9.66
CA SER A 35 -20.88 34.22 -9.65
C SER A 35 -20.75 35.42 -10.59
N ASN A 36 -19.52 35.76 -11.00
CA ASN A 36 -19.23 36.90 -11.87
C ASN A 36 -18.13 36.56 -12.89
N THR A 37 -18.52 35.85 -13.95
CA THR A 37 -17.62 35.42 -15.03
C THR A 37 -17.01 36.57 -15.83
N SER A 38 -17.52 37.81 -15.69
CA SER A 38 -16.96 38.99 -16.37
C SER A 38 -15.59 39.42 -15.86
N LEU A 39 -15.17 38.91 -14.69
CA LEU A 39 -13.83 39.16 -14.11
C LEU A 39 -12.71 38.42 -14.85
N GLY A 40 -13.04 37.47 -15.70
CA GLY A 40 -12.07 36.65 -16.44
C GLY A 40 -11.85 35.26 -15.84
N THR A 41 -10.85 34.58 -16.34
CA THR A 41 -10.53 33.18 -16.04
C THR A 41 -9.13 33.02 -15.46
N THR A 42 -8.92 31.87 -14.83
CA THR A 42 -7.61 31.34 -14.47
C THR A 42 -7.49 29.90 -14.95
N SER A 43 -6.28 29.33 -14.96
CA SER A 43 -6.04 27.94 -15.35
C SER A 43 -5.64 27.08 -14.15
N ILE A 44 -6.24 25.90 -14.02
CA ILE A 44 -5.91 24.91 -12.99
C ILE A 44 -5.15 23.75 -13.65
N ALA A 45 -3.96 23.45 -13.12
CA ALA A 45 -3.11 22.36 -13.54
C ALA A 45 -3.58 21.04 -12.92
N PHE A 46 -3.93 20.07 -13.77
CA PHE A 46 -4.28 18.70 -13.39
C PHE A 46 -3.25 17.72 -13.95
N ILE A 47 -3.01 16.65 -13.21
CA ILE A 47 -2.20 15.51 -13.62
C ILE A 47 -2.99 14.22 -13.36
N LYS A 48 -2.89 13.26 -14.27
CA LYS A 48 -3.61 11.99 -14.21
C LYS A 48 -2.69 10.83 -14.54
N LEU A 49 -2.69 9.85 -13.65
CA LEU A 49 -2.18 8.51 -13.88
C LEU A 49 -3.35 7.61 -14.27
N ALA A 50 -3.34 7.06 -15.48
CA ALA A 50 -4.35 6.10 -15.87
C ALA A 50 -4.12 4.76 -15.14
N GLY A 51 -5.17 4.20 -14.55
CA GLY A 51 -5.11 2.85 -13.99
C GLY A 51 -4.85 1.82 -15.09
N LYS A 52 -4.13 0.73 -14.77
CA LYS A 52 -3.77 -0.30 -15.77
C LYS A 52 -4.99 -0.94 -16.42
N ASN A 53 -6.08 -1.08 -15.67
CA ASN A 53 -7.35 -1.64 -16.11
C ASN A 53 -8.43 -0.55 -16.28
N ALA A 54 -8.06 0.72 -16.24
CA ALA A 54 -9.00 1.82 -16.36
C ALA A 54 -9.46 2.00 -17.80
N THR A 55 -10.75 2.28 -17.97
CA THR A 55 -11.37 2.65 -19.25
C THR A 55 -11.65 4.16 -19.28
N ALA A 56 -12.13 4.67 -20.41
CA ALA A 56 -12.55 6.07 -20.52
C ALA A 56 -13.71 6.43 -19.57
N GLU A 57 -14.50 5.44 -19.12
CA GLU A 57 -15.62 5.62 -18.20
C GLU A 57 -15.24 5.33 -16.73
N SER A 58 -14.01 4.85 -16.48
CA SER A 58 -13.55 4.55 -15.12
C SER A 58 -13.49 5.82 -14.28
N PRO A 59 -14.03 5.80 -13.04
CA PRO A 59 -14.00 6.97 -12.19
C PRO A 59 -12.55 7.30 -11.77
N SER A 60 -12.32 8.60 -11.58
CA SER A 60 -11.05 9.11 -11.08
C SER A 60 -11.08 9.31 -9.57
N VAL A 61 -10.08 8.81 -8.86
CA VAL A 61 -9.80 9.17 -7.47
C VAL A 61 -8.91 10.41 -7.48
N VAL A 62 -9.45 11.53 -7.00
CA VAL A 62 -8.75 12.80 -6.90
C VAL A 62 -7.98 12.86 -5.58
N LEU A 63 -6.66 12.92 -5.65
CA LEU A 63 -5.79 13.22 -4.52
C LEU A 63 -5.81 14.74 -4.28
N ILE A 64 -6.14 15.15 -3.06
CA ILE A 64 -6.20 16.56 -2.68
C ILE A 64 -5.07 16.83 -1.69
N PRO A 65 -4.07 17.66 -2.06
CA PRO A 65 -2.92 17.94 -1.21
C PRO A 65 -3.30 18.77 0.02
N GLY A 66 -2.43 18.70 1.03
CA GLY A 66 -2.49 19.55 2.23
C GLY A 66 -1.72 20.86 2.06
N GLY A 67 -1.30 21.43 3.19
CA GLY A 67 -0.57 22.69 3.26
C GLY A 67 -1.31 23.72 4.12
N PRO A 68 -2.17 24.60 3.57
CA PRO A 68 -2.43 24.88 2.14
C PRO A 68 -1.17 25.27 1.35
N GLY A 69 -1.28 25.35 0.02
CA GLY A 69 -0.15 25.69 -0.86
C GLY A 69 0.69 24.49 -1.31
N GLY A 70 0.33 23.26 -0.90
CA GLY A 70 0.96 22.05 -1.40
C GLY A 70 0.59 21.75 -2.86
N SER A 71 1.58 21.37 -3.67
CA SER A 71 1.36 20.95 -5.05
C SER A 71 0.81 19.53 -5.11
N GLY A 72 -0.36 19.35 -5.74
CA GLY A 72 -0.91 18.03 -5.98
C GLY A 72 -0.13 17.28 -7.07
N ILE A 73 0.53 18.01 -7.98
CA ILE A 73 1.43 17.43 -8.96
C ILE A 73 2.62 16.78 -8.25
N ASP A 74 3.31 17.53 -7.37
CA ASP A 74 4.45 16.99 -6.62
C ASP A 74 4.04 15.85 -5.69
N LEU A 75 2.82 15.89 -5.15
CA LEU A 75 2.27 14.82 -4.33
C LEU A 75 2.14 13.50 -5.10
N ILE A 76 1.64 13.49 -6.34
CA ILE A 76 1.32 12.23 -7.05
C ILE A 76 2.52 11.62 -7.78
N LEU A 77 3.52 12.41 -8.18
CA LEU A 77 4.66 11.94 -8.98
C LEU A 77 5.38 10.74 -8.34
N PRO A 78 5.68 10.72 -7.01
CA PRO A 78 6.32 9.57 -6.36
C PRO A 78 5.45 8.31 -6.32
N TYR A 79 4.12 8.44 -6.45
CA TYR A 79 3.19 7.32 -6.33
C TYR A 79 2.97 6.54 -7.63
N LYS A 80 3.62 6.93 -8.74
CA LYS A 80 3.44 6.31 -10.07
C LYS A 80 3.43 4.77 -10.04
N THR A 81 4.31 4.15 -9.25
CA THR A 81 4.50 2.70 -9.20
C THR A 81 3.58 1.98 -8.21
N VAL A 82 3.07 2.68 -7.20
CA VAL A 82 2.32 2.11 -6.07
C VAL A 82 0.84 2.51 -6.05
N ALA A 83 0.43 3.54 -6.81
CA ALA A 83 -0.94 4.06 -6.76
C ALA A 83 -2.00 3.00 -7.10
N GLY A 84 -1.74 2.13 -8.07
CA GLY A 84 -2.62 1.00 -8.40
C GLY A 84 -2.74 -0.04 -7.28
N GLN A 85 -1.70 -0.22 -6.45
CA GLN A 85 -1.74 -1.11 -5.28
C GLN A 85 -2.56 -0.50 -4.13
N ILE A 86 -2.48 0.83 -3.97
CA ILE A 86 -3.16 1.55 -2.88
C ILE A 86 -4.65 1.74 -3.19
N PHE A 87 -4.97 2.20 -4.39
CA PHE A 87 -6.33 2.62 -4.75
C PHE A 87 -7.05 1.62 -5.65
N GLY A 88 -6.32 0.77 -6.37
CA GLY A 88 -6.85 -0.19 -7.34
C GLY A 88 -6.51 0.17 -8.79
N ASP A 89 -6.17 -0.84 -9.59
CA ASP A 89 -5.78 -0.67 -11.01
C ASP A 89 -6.95 -0.30 -11.94
N GLN A 90 -8.20 -0.38 -11.47
CA GLN A 90 -9.41 -0.04 -12.23
C GLN A 90 -9.75 1.45 -12.23
N TYR A 91 -9.10 2.24 -11.37
CA TYR A 91 -9.35 3.67 -11.21
C TYR A 91 -8.27 4.52 -11.85
N ASN A 92 -8.66 5.66 -12.39
CA ASN A 92 -7.70 6.71 -12.72
C ASN A 92 -7.32 7.44 -11.42
N ILE A 93 -6.07 7.83 -11.26
CA ILE A 93 -5.61 8.61 -10.11
C ILE A 93 -5.26 10.00 -10.60
N VAL A 94 -6.02 10.99 -10.15
CA VAL A 94 -5.88 12.39 -10.56
C VAL A 94 -5.38 13.19 -9.37
N SER A 95 -4.57 14.20 -9.63
CA SER A 95 -4.24 15.22 -8.66
C SER A 95 -4.17 16.58 -9.35
N PHE A 96 -4.09 17.66 -8.59
CA PHE A 96 -4.11 19.01 -9.14
C PHE A 96 -3.41 19.99 -8.22
N ASP A 97 -2.87 21.06 -8.81
CA ASP A 97 -2.45 22.22 -8.04
C ASP A 97 -3.67 23.12 -7.83
N PRO A 98 -4.11 23.41 -6.59
CA PRO A 98 -5.18 24.35 -6.35
C PRO A 98 -4.87 25.73 -6.95
N ARG A 99 -5.90 26.53 -7.26
CA ARG A 99 -5.70 27.90 -7.74
C ARG A 99 -4.72 28.69 -6.86
N GLY A 100 -3.77 29.38 -7.48
CA GLY A 100 -2.71 30.11 -6.79
C GLY A 100 -1.54 29.27 -6.31
N VAL A 101 -1.53 27.95 -6.59
CA VAL A 101 -0.44 27.04 -6.21
C VAL A 101 0.35 26.63 -7.45
N ASN A 102 1.67 26.80 -7.40
CA ASN A 102 2.64 26.25 -8.35
C ASN A 102 2.23 26.44 -9.83
N ASN A 103 1.70 25.40 -10.48
CA ASN A 103 1.37 25.43 -11.91
C ASN A 103 -0.01 26.05 -12.22
N SER A 104 -0.78 26.42 -11.20
CA SER A 104 -2.13 26.98 -11.30
C SER A 104 -2.15 28.48 -11.03
N GLY A 105 -2.97 29.21 -11.79
CA GLY A 105 -3.18 30.63 -11.56
C GLY A 105 -4.32 30.92 -10.56
N PRO A 106 -4.56 32.19 -10.21
CA PRO A 106 -3.70 33.33 -10.52
C PRO A 106 -2.40 33.27 -9.70
N SER A 107 -1.26 33.61 -10.31
CA SER A 107 0.00 33.68 -9.56
C SER A 107 0.01 34.91 -8.66
N LEU A 108 0.38 34.72 -7.40
CA LEU A 108 0.58 35.80 -6.44
C LEU A 108 1.91 35.61 -5.71
N ASP A 109 2.75 36.64 -5.78
CA ASP A 109 3.93 36.81 -4.96
C ASP A 109 3.85 38.19 -4.31
N CYS A 110 3.61 38.21 -2.99
CA CYS A 110 3.52 39.41 -2.18
C CYS A 110 4.80 40.24 -2.29
N PHE A 111 5.95 39.62 -2.57
CA PHE A 111 7.24 40.32 -2.76
C PHE A 111 7.61 40.55 -4.22
N SER A 112 6.80 40.06 -5.17
CA SER A 112 6.97 40.30 -6.62
C SER A 112 8.39 39.99 -7.12
N GLY A 113 8.98 38.88 -6.68
CA GLY A 113 10.33 38.42 -7.01
C GLY A 113 11.46 39.15 -6.26
N ASN A 114 11.13 40.07 -5.34
CA ASN A 114 12.14 40.81 -4.57
C ASN A 114 12.63 39.99 -3.36
N ALA A 115 13.63 39.15 -3.61
CA ALA A 115 14.26 38.31 -2.59
C ALA A 115 14.88 39.11 -1.43
N GLU A 116 15.41 40.31 -1.68
CA GLU A 116 15.98 41.16 -0.62
C GLU A 116 14.90 41.67 0.33
N ALA A 117 13.75 42.11 -0.20
CA ALA A 117 12.62 42.54 0.61
C ALA A 117 12.03 41.37 1.43
N ARG A 118 11.90 40.19 0.82
CA ARG A 118 11.45 38.97 1.52
C ARG A 118 12.41 38.60 2.65
N LEU A 119 13.71 38.62 2.38
CA LEU A 119 14.73 38.36 3.40
C LEU A 119 14.68 39.39 4.53
N ALA A 120 14.55 40.68 4.22
CA ALA A 120 14.44 41.73 5.21
C ALA A 120 13.18 41.57 6.10
N PHE A 121 12.06 41.16 5.52
CA PHE A 121 10.86 40.80 6.28
C PHE A 121 11.10 39.59 7.19
N ASN A 122 11.64 38.49 6.66
CA ASN A 122 11.93 37.29 7.44
C ASN A 122 12.90 37.58 8.60
N GLN A 123 13.94 38.40 8.38
CA GLN A 123 14.87 38.80 9.45
C GLN A 123 14.20 39.62 10.56
N LEU A 124 13.15 40.37 10.23
CA LEU A 124 12.41 41.19 11.18
C LEU A 124 11.33 40.39 11.92
N HIS A 125 10.66 39.48 11.23
CA HIS A 125 9.50 38.75 11.75
C HIS A 125 9.86 37.45 12.47
N SER A 126 10.84 36.70 11.96
CA SER A 126 11.26 35.42 12.54
C SER A 126 12.11 35.63 13.80
N THR A 127 11.47 36.03 14.89
CA THR A 127 12.13 36.33 16.18
C THR A 127 12.39 35.11 17.07
N GLY A 128 12.08 33.89 16.59
CA GLY A 128 12.21 32.65 17.35
C GLY A 128 10.95 32.25 18.12
N ALA A 129 11.11 31.39 19.13
CA ALA A 129 10.02 31.02 20.04
C ALA A 129 9.41 32.27 20.69
N THR A 130 8.08 32.37 20.74
CA THR A 130 7.35 33.60 21.07
C THR A 130 7.61 34.11 22.48
N ASN A 131 8.03 33.25 23.40
CA ASN A 131 8.34 33.58 24.80
C ASN A 131 9.84 33.67 25.11
N VAL A 132 10.73 33.69 24.10
CA VAL A 132 12.19 33.66 24.31
C VAL A 132 12.74 34.95 24.93
N SER A 133 12.04 36.08 24.78
CA SER A 133 12.43 37.36 25.40
C SER A 133 11.20 38.18 25.83
N SER A 134 11.43 39.25 26.60
CA SER A 134 10.37 40.17 27.02
C SER A 134 9.77 41.03 25.90
N THR A 135 10.33 40.98 24.68
CA THR A 135 9.83 41.74 23.53
C THR A 135 9.42 40.86 22.36
N SER A 136 9.72 39.55 22.38
CA SER A 136 9.50 38.66 21.24
C SER A 136 8.03 38.59 20.81
N LEU A 137 7.10 38.52 21.75
CA LEU A 137 5.66 38.49 21.47
C LEU A 137 5.20 39.80 20.81
N GLU A 138 5.58 40.93 21.37
CA GLU A 138 5.26 42.25 20.82
C GLU A 138 5.89 42.45 19.44
N GLU A 139 7.15 42.06 19.26
CA GLU A 139 7.86 42.13 17.97
C GLU A 139 7.16 41.28 16.91
N GLN A 140 6.78 40.03 17.21
CA GLN A 140 6.00 39.19 16.29
C GLN A 140 4.66 39.86 15.94
N TYR A 141 3.93 40.33 16.94
CA TYR A 141 2.63 40.98 16.73
C TYR A 141 2.73 42.26 15.89
N TYR A 142 3.69 43.15 16.17
CA TYR A 142 3.80 44.43 15.45
C TYR A 142 4.43 44.26 14.06
N SER A 143 5.41 43.36 13.91
CA SER A 143 6.01 43.08 12.60
C SER A 143 5.05 42.32 11.67
N SER A 144 4.12 41.51 12.21
CA SER A 144 3.16 40.75 11.40
C SER A 144 2.31 41.63 10.45
N SER A 145 2.00 42.85 10.87
CA SER A 145 1.24 43.80 10.04
C SER A 145 1.98 44.20 8.76
N ILE A 146 3.32 44.13 8.75
CA ILE A 146 4.13 44.49 7.58
C ILE A 146 3.80 43.58 6.41
N TYR A 147 3.70 42.27 6.63
CA TYR A 147 3.42 41.31 5.57
C TYR A 147 2.05 41.53 4.93
N GLY A 148 1.00 41.68 5.74
CA GLY A 148 -0.35 41.94 5.22
C GLY A 148 -0.45 43.25 4.46
N GLU A 149 0.12 44.34 4.99
CA GLU A 149 0.16 45.64 4.29
C GLU A 149 0.97 45.57 2.98
N TRP A 150 2.11 44.89 3.01
CA TRP A 150 2.96 44.69 1.84
C TRP A 150 2.23 43.88 0.76
N CYS A 151 1.59 42.78 1.14
CA CYS A 151 0.83 41.95 0.20
C CYS A 151 -0.39 42.67 -0.38
N ASN A 152 -1.11 43.46 0.44
CA ASN A 152 -2.19 44.31 -0.05
C ASN A 152 -1.71 45.26 -1.15
N HIS A 153 -0.56 45.91 -0.95
CA HIS A 153 0.03 46.78 -1.96
C HIS A 153 0.47 46.03 -3.23
N ALA A 154 0.99 44.81 -3.10
CA ALA A 154 1.35 43.98 -4.25
C ALA A 154 0.11 43.61 -5.09
N VAL A 155 -0.99 43.24 -4.43
CA VAL A 155 -2.26 42.93 -5.10
C VAL A 155 -2.89 44.17 -5.74
N GLU A 156 -2.92 45.30 -5.02
CA GLU A 156 -3.50 46.56 -5.52
C GLU A 156 -2.75 47.11 -6.76
N ASN A 157 -1.43 46.96 -6.80
CA ASN A 157 -0.59 47.57 -7.84
C ASN A 157 -0.22 46.63 -8.99
N GLY A 158 -0.09 45.33 -8.75
CA GLY A 158 0.58 44.39 -9.65
C GLY A 158 -0.25 43.18 -10.08
N SER A 159 -1.03 42.59 -9.16
CA SER A 159 -1.83 41.38 -9.42
C SER A 159 -3.28 41.58 -8.96
N PRO A 160 -4.06 42.42 -9.67
CA PRO A 160 -5.47 42.57 -9.37
C PRO A 160 -6.13 41.19 -9.49
N HIS A 161 -6.88 40.78 -8.46
CA HIS A 161 -7.45 39.43 -8.28
C HIS A 161 -6.51 38.35 -7.71
N GLY A 162 -5.28 38.67 -7.29
CA GLY A 162 -4.38 37.71 -6.64
C GLY A 162 -4.95 37.03 -5.39
N TYR A 163 -5.94 37.64 -4.74
CA TYR A 163 -6.64 37.05 -3.59
C TYR A 163 -7.83 36.13 -3.94
N TYR A 164 -8.11 35.86 -5.22
CA TYR A 164 -9.22 34.97 -5.64
C TYR A 164 -8.82 33.48 -5.58
N VAL A 165 -8.13 33.08 -4.50
CA VAL A 165 -7.49 31.76 -4.29
C VAL A 165 -8.10 30.98 -3.12
N THR A 166 -9.30 31.36 -2.67
CA THR A 166 -9.95 30.75 -1.50
C THR A 166 -10.34 29.29 -1.72
N THR A 167 -10.42 28.51 -0.63
CA THR A 167 -10.96 27.15 -0.61
C THR A 167 -12.35 27.09 -1.24
N HIS A 168 -13.20 28.10 -0.99
CA HIS A 168 -14.52 28.19 -1.63
C HIS A 168 -14.43 28.11 -3.15
N ALA A 169 -13.46 28.79 -3.74
CA ALA A 169 -13.29 28.77 -5.19
C ALA A 169 -12.58 27.49 -5.68
N VAL A 170 -11.66 26.92 -4.89
CA VAL A 170 -11.06 25.59 -5.13
C VAL A 170 -12.13 24.49 -5.22
N VAL A 171 -13.14 24.49 -4.35
CA VAL A 171 -14.19 23.46 -4.40
C VAL A 171 -15.10 23.60 -5.63
N HIS A 172 -15.28 24.81 -6.15
CA HIS A 172 -15.94 25.02 -7.45
C HIS A 172 -15.07 24.58 -8.63
N ASP A 173 -13.73 24.70 -8.52
CA ASP A 173 -12.81 24.15 -9.53
C ASP A 173 -12.93 22.63 -9.60
N LEU A 174 -12.97 21.96 -8.44
CA LEU A 174 -13.21 20.53 -8.35
C LEU A 174 -14.56 20.12 -8.95
N LEU A 175 -15.63 20.88 -8.66
CA LEU A 175 -16.94 20.66 -9.26
C LEU A 175 -16.88 20.77 -10.80
N THR A 176 -16.18 21.78 -11.30
CA THR A 176 -16.02 22.00 -12.75
C THR A 176 -15.21 20.88 -13.39
N PHE A 177 -14.16 20.42 -12.71
CA PHE A 177 -13.34 19.31 -13.15
C PHE A 177 -14.14 18.02 -13.28
N ILE A 178 -14.89 17.60 -12.24
CA ILE A 178 -15.67 16.35 -12.29
C ILE A 178 -16.78 16.40 -13.36
N GLU A 179 -17.35 17.59 -13.62
CA GLU A 179 -18.33 17.77 -14.69
C GLU A 179 -17.68 17.66 -16.07
N ALA A 180 -16.50 18.27 -16.26
CA ALA A 180 -15.75 18.18 -17.51
C ALA A 180 -15.24 16.75 -17.78
N GLU A 181 -14.85 16.01 -16.74
CA GLU A 181 -14.46 14.61 -16.87
C GLU A 181 -15.64 13.73 -17.28
N ALA A 182 -16.81 13.94 -16.66
CA ALA A 182 -18.04 13.24 -17.03
C ALA A 182 -18.45 13.54 -18.48
N GLU A 183 -18.38 14.80 -18.93
CA GLU A 183 -18.64 15.15 -20.33
C GLU A 183 -17.68 14.46 -21.30
N LEU A 184 -16.39 14.40 -20.96
CA LEU A 184 -15.38 13.72 -21.77
C LEU A 184 -15.67 12.21 -21.88
N ALA A 185 -16.22 11.61 -20.82
CA ALA A 185 -16.66 10.22 -20.79
C ALA A 185 -18.06 10.00 -21.43
N GLY A 186 -18.71 11.04 -21.94
CA GLY A 186 -20.07 10.95 -22.49
C GLY A 186 -21.18 10.76 -21.44
N GLN A 187 -20.88 11.04 -20.18
CA GLN A 187 -21.77 10.91 -19.03
C GLN A 187 -22.46 12.25 -18.69
N SER A 188 -23.48 12.19 -17.83
CA SER A 188 -24.22 13.37 -17.40
C SER A 188 -23.42 14.20 -16.39
N ARG A 189 -23.17 15.47 -16.70
CA ARG A 189 -22.55 16.44 -15.77
C ARG A 189 -23.20 16.45 -14.39
N SER A 190 -24.54 16.47 -14.36
CA SER A 190 -25.29 16.66 -13.13
C SER A 190 -25.23 15.47 -12.19
N GLU A 191 -24.82 14.30 -12.70
CA GLU A 191 -24.67 13.06 -11.94
C GLU A 191 -23.22 12.79 -11.53
N ALA A 192 -22.27 13.56 -12.06
CA ALA A 192 -20.85 13.40 -11.75
C ALA A 192 -20.60 13.63 -10.25
N SER A 193 -19.84 12.75 -9.61
CA SER A 193 -19.58 12.83 -8.16
C SER A 193 -18.08 12.80 -7.88
N LEU A 194 -17.64 13.54 -6.87
CA LEU A 194 -16.24 13.57 -6.46
C LEU A 194 -15.88 12.29 -5.71
N TRP A 195 -14.85 11.60 -6.20
CA TRP A 195 -14.15 10.56 -5.48
C TRP A 195 -12.79 11.12 -5.09
N CYS A 196 -12.44 11.15 -3.81
CA CYS A 196 -11.19 11.75 -3.37
C CYS A 196 -10.57 11.10 -2.14
N TYR A 197 -9.25 11.24 -2.08
CA TYR A 197 -8.42 11.04 -0.90
C TYR A 197 -7.75 12.38 -0.59
N ALA A 198 -8.08 12.98 0.55
CA ALA A 198 -7.62 14.32 0.90
C ALA A 198 -6.84 14.31 2.21
N VAL A 199 -5.73 15.04 2.27
CA VAL A 199 -4.79 14.99 3.41
C VAL A 199 -4.63 16.36 4.07
N SER A 200 -4.60 16.43 5.41
CA SER A 200 -4.34 17.68 6.17
C SER A 200 -5.31 18.80 5.74
N TYR A 201 -4.84 19.97 5.29
CA TYR A 201 -5.68 21.04 4.74
C TYR A 201 -6.62 20.56 3.61
N GLY A 202 -6.22 19.53 2.83
CA GLY A 202 -7.11 18.90 1.85
C GLY A 202 -8.42 18.40 2.47
N THR A 203 -8.43 18.05 3.75
CA THR A 203 -9.65 17.68 4.49
C THR A 203 -10.58 18.87 4.72
N VAL A 204 -10.05 20.10 4.82
CA VAL A 204 -10.87 21.33 4.79
C VAL A 204 -11.50 21.49 3.41
N VAL A 205 -10.73 21.29 2.32
CA VAL A 205 -11.28 21.31 0.95
C VAL A 205 -12.39 20.26 0.80
N GLY A 206 -12.17 19.04 1.29
CA GLY A 206 -13.15 17.94 1.24
C GLY A 206 -14.44 18.20 2.03
N THR A 207 -14.32 18.67 3.28
CA THR A 207 -15.48 19.02 4.12
C THR A 207 -16.25 20.22 3.59
N THR A 208 -15.56 21.22 3.03
CA THR A 208 -16.19 22.36 2.35
C THR A 208 -16.91 21.93 1.08
N PHE A 209 -16.31 21.07 0.26
CA PHE A 209 -16.96 20.50 -0.93
C PHE A 209 -18.23 19.73 -0.54
N ALA A 210 -18.14 18.86 0.48
CA ALA A 210 -19.29 18.09 0.96
C ALA A 210 -20.41 18.98 1.52
N SER A 211 -20.06 20.10 2.15
CA SER A 211 -21.05 21.05 2.68
C SER A 211 -21.77 21.83 1.58
N MET A 212 -21.03 22.24 0.54
CA MET A 212 -21.57 23.02 -0.57
C MET A 212 -22.30 22.15 -1.61
N PHE A 213 -21.79 20.94 -1.86
CA PHE A 213 -22.28 20.02 -2.89
C PHE A 213 -22.53 18.61 -2.32
N PRO A 214 -23.38 18.45 -1.29
CA PRO A 214 -23.59 17.17 -0.60
C PRO A 214 -24.11 16.07 -1.52
N ASP A 215 -24.85 16.44 -2.57
CA ASP A 215 -25.40 15.53 -3.56
C ASP A 215 -24.35 15.05 -4.58
N ARG A 216 -23.16 15.66 -4.60
CA ARG A 216 -22.04 15.40 -5.52
C ARG A 216 -20.89 14.64 -4.84
N VAL A 217 -21.11 14.08 -3.64
CA VAL A 217 -20.12 13.28 -2.89
C VAL A 217 -20.23 11.80 -3.29
N GLY A 218 -19.17 11.24 -3.88
CA GLY A 218 -19.12 9.86 -4.36
C GLY A 218 -18.40 8.89 -3.40
N ARG A 219 -17.07 8.95 -3.31
CA ARG A 219 -16.26 8.19 -2.35
C ARG A 219 -15.23 9.13 -1.75
N MET A 220 -15.32 9.43 -0.46
CA MET A 220 -14.50 10.48 0.14
C MET A 220 -13.79 9.97 1.39
N ILE A 221 -12.46 10.01 1.35
CA ILE A 221 -11.57 9.71 2.48
C ILE A 221 -10.83 10.99 2.85
N LEU A 222 -10.97 11.42 4.10
CA LEU A 222 -10.32 12.61 4.64
C LEU A 222 -9.35 12.16 5.73
N ASP A 223 -8.04 12.23 5.45
CA ASP A 223 -6.96 11.69 6.27
C ASP A 223 -6.10 12.80 6.90
N GLY A 224 -5.74 12.67 8.17
CA GLY A 224 -5.14 13.77 8.95
C GLY A 224 -6.10 14.95 9.01
N VAL A 225 -7.22 14.78 9.74
CA VAL A 225 -8.37 15.69 9.64
C VAL A 225 -8.15 16.99 10.40
N GLU A 226 -8.25 18.12 9.69
CA GLU A 226 -8.29 19.44 10.31
C GLU A 226 -9.69 19.80 10.81
N ASN A 227 -9.74 20.56 11.91
CA ASN A 227 -10.97 21.16 12.37
C ASN A 227 -11.30 22.39 11.51
N ALA A 228 -12.16 22.21 10.49
CA ALA A 228 -12.47 23.25 9.52
C ALA A 228 -13.04 24.54 10.16
N GLU A 229 -13.78 24.43 11.27
CA GLU A 229 -14.29 25.61 11.99
C GLU A 229 -13.15 26.47 12.58
N GLN A 230 -12.11 25.82 13.10
CA GLN A 230 -10.91 26.50 13.61
C GLN A 230 -10.02 27.01 12.48
N TYR A 231 -9.93 26.30 11.36
CA TYR A 231 -9.24 26.75 10.16
C TYR A 231 -9.80 28.08 9.67
N TYR A 232 -11.12 28.14 9.39
CA TYR A 232 -11.77 29.36 8.88
C TYR A 232 -11.81 30.52 9.88
N SER A 233 -11.72 30.24 11.19
CA SER A 233 -11.59 31.30 12.21
C SER A 233 -10.16 31.69 12.54
N ASN A 234 -9.17 31.05 11.89
CA ASN A 234 -7.73 31.23 12.11
C ASN A 234 -7.34 31.01 13.59
N ASP A 235 -8.00 30.06 14.25
CA ASP A 235 -7.82 29.74 15.68
C ASP A 235 -6.73 28.68 15.90
N TRP A 236 -6.80 27.54 15.18
CA TRP A 236 -5.78 26.47 15.14
C TRP A 236 -5.29 25.93 16.50
N ARG A 237 -6.06 26.15 17.58
CA ARG A 237 -5.69 25.76 18.95
C ARG A 237 -5.72 24.26 19.18
N ASP A 238 -6.58 23.52 18.50
CA ASP A 238 -6.68 22.07 18.71
C ASP A 238 -5.37 21.38 18.29
N ASN A 239 -4.69 21.88 17.26
CA ASN A 239 -3.49 21.26 16.68
C ASN A 239 -2.36 21.00 17.67
N VAL A 240 -2.26 21.75 18.78
CA VAL A 240 -1.21 21.53 19.80
C VAL A 240 -1.56 20.46 20.84
N ASP A 241 -2.77 19.88 20.78
CA ASP A 241 -3.29 19.01 21.84
C ASP A 241 -2.50 17.69 22.00
N GLN A 242 -1.94 17.13 20.92
CA GLN A 242 -1.25 15.82 20.94
C GLN A 242 0.25 15.89 20.61
N MET A 243 0.83 17.10 20.56
CA MET A 243 2.26 17.29 20.27
C MET A 243 3.18 16.68 21.33
N ASP A 244 2.86 16.91 22.61
CA ASP A 244 3.66 16.37 23.72
C ASP A 244 3.54 14.85 23.80
N GLU A 245 2.38 14.26 23.48
CA GLU A 245 2.20 12.79 23.39
C GLU A 245 3.15 12.17 22.35
N THR A 246 3.37 12.85 21.22
CA THR A 246 4.34 12.41 20.20
C THR A 246 5.79 12.55 20.69
N MET A 247 6.12 13.61 21.41
CA MET A 247 7.44 13.78 22.03
C MET A 247 7.72 12.76 23.14
N GLU A 248 6.71 12.35 23.90
CA GLU A 248 6.82 11.26 24.88
C GLU A 248 7.08 9.91 24.19
N ALA A 249 6.50 9.71 23.01
CA ALA A 249 6.75 8.53 22.20
C ALA A 249 8.21 8.46 21.71
N PHE A 250 8.89 9.59 21.48
CA PHE A 250 10.33 9.60 21.19
C PHE A 250 11.14 8.97 22.33
N SER A 251 10.88 9.39 23.58
CA SER A 251 11.61 8.87 24.74
C SER A 251 11.37 7.37 24.92
N SER A 252 10.12 6.92 24.74
CA SER A 252 9.74 5.52 24.86
C SER A 252 10.33 4.66 23.73
N SER A 253 10.28 5.16 22.49
CA SER A 253 10.81 4.45 21.31
C SER A 253 12.32 4.38 21.35
N CYS A 254 13.01 5.48 21.66
CA CYS A 254 14.46 5.52 21.80
C CYS A 254 14.96 4.58 22.92
N HIS A 255 14.27 4.53 24.06
CA HIS A 255 14.61 3.55 25.12
C HIS A 255 14.45 2.10 24.63
N SER A 256 13.31 1.81 23.99
CA SER A 256 12.97 0.47 23.54
C SER A 256 13.91 -0.05 22.45
N ALA A 257 14.39 0.84 21.58
CA ALA A 257 15.33 0.53 20.51
C ALA A 257 16.74 0.12 21.00
N GLY A 258 17.08 0.42 22.26
CA GLY A 258 18.41 0.08 22.79
C GLY A 258 19.53 1.06 22.37
N PRO A 259 20.72 0.91 22.96
CA PRO A 259 21.86 1.80 22.73
C PRO A 259 22.51 1.65 21.35
N ASP A 260 22.21 0.56 20.64
CA ASP A 260 22.76 0.30 19.31
C ASP A 260 21.98 1.10 18.24
N LEU A 261 20.65 1.22 18.38
CA LEU A 261 19.77 1.95 17.45
C LEU A 261 19.55 3.41 17.79
N CYS A 262 19.50 3.75 19.07
CA CYS A 262 19.27 5.11 19.50
C CYS A 262 20.57 5.71 20.06
N SER A 263 21.18 6.60 19.30
CA SER A 263 22.35 7.36 19.74
C SER A 263 22.09 8.15 21.04
N PHE A 264 20.84 8.57 21.28
CA PHE A 264 20.40 9.24 22.50
C PHE A 264 19.81 8.30 23.57
N TRP A 265 20.07 7.00 23.48
CA TRP A 265 19.50 5.99 24.38
C TRP A 265 19.76 6.28 25.86
N GLY A 266 18.82 5.88 26.70
CA GLY A 266 18.93 5.91 28.16
C GLY A 266 18.25 4.70 28.80
N PRO A 267 18.61 4.35 30.05
CA PRO A 267 18.13 3.14 30.73
C PRO A 267 16.64 3.16 31.05
N THR A 268 15.96 4.31 30.96
CA THR A 268 14.51 4.45 31.07
C THR A 268 14.03 5.59 30.17
N PRO A 269 12.76 5.61 29.72
CA PRO A 269 12.21 6.76 29.01
C PRO A 269 12.35 8.06 29.81
N ALA A 270 12.14 8.00 31.12
CA ALA A 270 12.30 9.15 32.02
C ALA A 270 13.75 9.70 32.05
N ASN A 271 14.77 8.85 31.87
CA ASN A 271 16.15 9.34 31.75
C ASN A 271 16.36 10.13 30.45
N ILE A 272 15.82 9.65 29.34
CA ILE A 272 15.90 10.31 28.03
C ILE A 272 15.16 11.65 28.08
N THR A 273 13.95 11.67 28.64
CA THR A 273 13.17 12.89 28.85
C THR A 273 13.93 13.90 29.70
N ALA A 274 14.55 13.47 30.81
CA ALA A 274 15.32 14.37 31.68
C ALA A 274 16.55 14.97 30.99
N ARG A 275 17.23 14.20 30.12
CA ARG A 275 18.37 14.67 29.32
C ARG A 275 17.93 15.68 28.26
N MET A 276 16.85 15.36 27.53
CA MET A 276 16.23 16.28 26.57
C MET A 276 15.81 17.60 27.23
N ASP A 277 15.16 17.53 28.40
CA ASP A 277 14.79 18.70 29.20
C ASP A 277 16.02 19.50 29.67
N GLY A 278 17.14 18.83 29.95
CA GLY A 278 18.42 19.47 30.26
C GLY A 278 18.97 20.30 29.10
N ILE A 279 18.92 19.76 27.88
CA ILE A 279 19.35 20.47 26.65
C ILE A 279 18.44 21.67 26.38
N ILE A 280 17.12 21.49 26.53
CA ILE A 280 16.12 22.58 26.46
C ILE A 280 16.51 23.71 27.41
N HIS A 281 16.71 23.39 28.70
CA HIS A 281 17.09 24.41 29.69
C HIS A 281 18.46 25.03 29.44
N GLN A 282 19.41 24.28 28.90
CA GLN A 282 20.72 24.82 28.54
C GLN A 282 20.57 25.88 27.44
N LEU A 283 19.89 25.57 26.34
CA LEU A 283 19.75 26.50 25.21
C LEU A 283 18.82 27.68 25.50
N GLN A 284 17.85 27.51 26.40
CA GLN A 284 17.02 28.63 26.90
C GLN A 284 17.86 29.70 27.61
N ASN A 285 18.92 29.30 28.34
CA ASN A 285 19.71 30.22 29.16
C ASN A 285 21.05 30.59 28.52
N HIS A 286 21.60 29.73 27.66
CA HIS A 286 22.96 29.81 27.13
C HIS A 286 22.99 29.40 25.64
N PRO A 287 22.68 30.32 24.71
CA PRO A 287 22.89 30.08 23.29
C PRO A 287 24.38 29.81 23.01
N VAL A 288 24.66 28.96 22.01
CA VAL A 288 26.01 28.48 21.73
C VAL A 288 26.56 29.17 20.47
N PRO A 289 27.62 29.97 20.57
CA PRO A 289 28.28 30.54 19.40
C PRO A 289 29.04 29.46 18.64
N VAL A 290 28.85 29.40 17.31
CA VAL A 290 29.49 28.43 16.42
C VAL A 290 30.29 29.18 15.35
N SER A 291 31.52 28.75 15.12
CA SER A 291 32.39 29.27 14.06
C SER A 291 32.70 28.15 13.07
N GLY A 292 32.47 28.39 11.77
CA GLY A 292 32.76 27.40 10.72
C GLY A 292 31.69 26.30 10.61
N VAL A 293 30.44 26.69 10.36
CA VAL A 293 29.37 25.75 10.00
C VAL A 293 29.67 25.15 8.62
N GLN A 294 29.55 23.83 8.48
CA GLN A 294 30.07 23.01 7.36
C GLN A 294 29.65 23.45 5.94
N SER A 295 28.63 24.30 5.79
CA SER A 295 28.14 24.75 4.47
C SER A 295 28.39 26.24 4.14
N GLN A 296 28.81 27.09 5.08
CA GLN A 296 28.88 28.54 4.82
C GLN A 296 30.13 29.28 5.31
N ASP A 297 31.02 28.68 6.11
CA ASP A 297 32.17 29.40 6.73
C ASP A 297 31.76 30.71 7.46
N LEU A 298 30.49 30.82 7.87
CA LEU A 298 29.95 31.99 8.55
C LEU A 298 29.86 31.79 10.07
N PRO A 299 30.02 32.86 10.87
CA PRO A 299 29.69 32.82 12.29
C PRO A 299 28.19 32.73 12.48
N ALA A 300 27.74 31.87 13.39
CA ALA A 300 26.33 31.65 13.69
C ALA A 300 26.13 31.35 15.18
N MET A 301 24.87 31.38 15.63
CA MET A 301 24.50 30.98 17.00
C MET A 301 23.47 29.87 16.94
N LEU A 302 23.71 28.80 17.70
CA LEU A 302 22.67 27.84 18.04
C LEU A 302 21.82 28.42 19.17
N THR A 303 20.52 28.51 18.94
CA THR A 303 19.55 29.09 19.86
C THR A 303 18.53 28.06 20.35
N TYR A 304 17.77 28.45 21.36
CA TYR A 304 16.60 27.69 21.79
C TYR A 304 15.62 27.41 20.63
N SER A 305 15.40 28.38 19.75
CA SER A 305 14.47 28.27 18.63
C SER A 305 14.88 27.21 17.61
N ASP A 306 16.19 27.00 17.40
CA ASP A 306 16.69 25.95 16.50
C ASP A 306 16.32 24.55 17.02
N LEU A 307 16.48 24.31 18.32
CA LEU A 307 16.06 23.06 18.95
C LEU A 307 14.55 22.84 18.83
N LYS A 308 13.78 23.91 18.97
CA LYS A 308 12.32 23.85 18.90
C LYS A 308 11.83 23.62 17.47
N ALA A 309 12.52 24.16 16.47
CA ALA A 309 12.29 23.85 15.07
C ALA A 309 12.57 22.37 14.75
N LEU A 310 13.67 21.81 15.27
CA LEU A 310 13.94 20.37 15.18
C LEU A 310 12.79 19.54 15.76
N PHE A 311 12.27 19.90 16.93
CA PHE A 311 11.14 19.16 17.54
C PHE A 311 9.90 19.19 16.65
N VAL A 312 9.52 20.35 16.12
CA VAL A 312 8.39 20.49 15.20
C VAL A 312 8.57 19.61 13.95
N ASN A 313 9.75 19.64 13.33
CA ASN A 313 10.05 18.82 12.16
C ASN A 313 10.05 17.32 12.51
N ALA A 314 10.55 16.96 13.69
CA ALA A 314 10.66 15.57 14.12
C ALA A 314 9.31 14.92 14.40
N ILE A 315 8.38 15.64 15.04
CA ILE A 315 7.05 15.09 15.34
C ILE A 315 6.17 14.94 14.09
N TYR A 316 6.43 15.69 13.02
CA TYR A 316 5.63 15.63 11.79
C TYR A 316 5.78 14.30 11.06
N VAL A 317 6.98 13.73 11.08
CA VAL A 317 7.34 12.44 10.43
C VAL A 317 8.23 11.61 11.38
N PRO A 318 7.66 11.10 12.49
CA PRO A 318 8.45 10.56 13.60
C PRO A 318 9.26 9.31 13.21
N LEU A 319 8.73 8.48 12.31
CA LEU A 319 9.39 7.24 11.86
C LEU A 319 10.76 7.51 11.23
N THR A 320 10.89 8.58 10.45
CA THR A 320 12.14 8.94 9.77
C THR A 320 12.96 9.95 10.57
N SER A 321 12.31 10.83 11.33
CA SER A 321 12.99 11.97 11.96
C SER A 321 13.41 11.73 13.40
N PHE A 322 12.86 10.74 14.12
CA PHE A 322 13.31 10.42 15.48
C PHE A 322 14.76 9.93 15.55
N PRO A 323 15.26 9.07 14.63
CA PRO A 323 16.68 8.71 14.62
C PRO A 323 17.59 9.92 14.41
N VAL A 324 17.22 10.83 13.50
CA VAL A 324 17.95 12.09 13.27
C VAL A 324 17.94 12.96 14.51
N MET A 325 16.78 13.14 15.15
CA MET A 325 16.66 13.90 16.38
C MET A 325 17.48 13.30 17.52
N ALA A 326 17.54 11.98 17.65
CA ALA A 326 18.41 11.31 18.61
C ALA A 326 19.88 11.64 18.37
N ASP A 327 20.36 11.56 17.13
CA ASP A 327 21.75 11.89 16.82
C ASP A 327 22.07 13.36 17.12
N VAL A 328 21.20 14.28 16.73
CA VAL A 328 21.37 15.70 17.05
C VAL A 328 21.43 15.93 18.56
N LEU A 329 20.50 15.38 19.35
CA LEU A 329 20.49 15.53 20.81
C LEU A 329 21.74 14.94 21.47
N HIS A 330 22.22 13.80 20.97
CA HIS A 330 23.46 13.16 21.44
C HIS A 330 24.71 13.99 21.13
N GLN A 331 24.77 14.58 19.94
CA GLN A 331 25.85 15.47 19.56
C GLN A 331 25.86 16.75 20.40
N LEU A 332 24.68 17.30 20.72
CA LEU A 332 24.55 18.46 21.61
C LEU A 332 25.08 18.20 23.01
N GLU A 333 24.81 17.03 23.61
CA GLU A 333 25.37 16.67 24.93
C GLU A 333 26.91 16.57 24.93
N ARG A 334 27.50 16.27 23.76
CA ARG A 334 28.96 16.22 23.56
C ARG A 334 29.56 17.58 23.20
N GLY A 335 28.74 18.62 23.12
CA GLY A 335 29.15 19.98 22.80
C GLY A 335 29.32 20.25 21.29
N ASN A 336 28.88 19.35 20.42
CA ASN A 336 28.84 19.62 18.98
C ASN A 336 27.51 20.27 18.60
N ALA A 337 27.50 21.61 18.56
CA ALA A 337 26.35 22.41 18.19
C ALA A 337 26.18 22.61 16.67
N SER A 338 27.17 22.25 15.85
CA SER A 338 27.23 22.64 14.43
C SER A 338 26.10 22.06 13.57
N ILE A 339 25.55 20.90 13.95
CA ILE A 339 24.55 20.17 13.16
C ILE A 339 23.15 20.80 13.18
N LEU A 340 22.84 21.59 14.21
CA LEU A 340 21.51 22.16 14.44
C LEU A 340 21.44 23.66 14.13
N VAL A 341 22.58 24.29 13.87
CA VAL A 341 22.63 25.74 13.60
C VAL A 341 21.85 26.08 12.34
N GLY A 342 20.92 27.04 12.44
CA GLY A 342 20.11 27.50 11.31
C GLY A 342 18.88 26.63 11.06
N GLU A 343 18.59 25.65 11.91
CA GLU A 343 17.38 24.85 11.80
C GLU A 343 16.13 25.74 11.91
N PHE A 344 16.14 26.78 12.76
CA PHE A 344 15.02 27.71 12.83
C PHE A 344 14.84 28.52 11.53
N ASP A 345 15.92 28.80 10.81
CA ASP A 345 15.87 29.51 9.54
C ASP A 345 15.14 28.72 8.45
N SER A 346 15.06 27.39 8.58
CA SER A 346 14.29 26.52 7.68
C SER A 346 12.77 26.75 7.76
N LEU A 347 12.28 27.31 8.88
CA LEU A 347 10.85 27.62 9.07
C LEU A 347 10.44 28.96 8.41
N ARG A 348 11.38 29.71 7.84
CA ARG A 348 11.11 31.01 7.21
C ARG A 348 10.19 30.85 6.00
N ILE A 349 9.38 31.87 5.77
CA ILE A 349 8.45 31.93 4.64
C ILE A 349 9.24 32.12 3.34
N THR A 350 9.30 31.05 2.54
CA THR A 350 9.95 31.07 1.22
C THR A 350 8.97 31.29 0.08
N SER A 351 7.67 31.09 0.32
CA SER A 351 6.60 31.22 -0.67
C SER A 351 5.29 31.70 0.00
N ASP A 352 4.38 32.29 -0.76
CA ASP A 352 3.23 33.02 -0.21
C ASP A 352 1.91 32.24 -0.29
N GLU A 353 1.87 31.13 -1.03
CA GLU A 353 0.65 30.39 -1.37
C GLU A 353 -0.09 29.94 -0.11
N ARG A 354 0.62 29.29 0.82
CA ARG A 354 0.05 28.84 2.10
C ARG A 354 -0.61 29.99 2.85
N LEU A 355 0.13 31.08 3.06
CA LEU A 355 -0.31 32.21 3.86
C LEU A 355 -1.46 32.96 3.20
N VAL A 356 -1.39 33.22 1.90
CA VAL A 356 -2.46 33.92 1.20
C VAL A 356 -3.74 33.10 1.24
N ILE A 357 -3.68 31.79 0.98
CA ILE A 357 -4.86 30.92 1.03
C ILE A 357 -5.46 30.94 2.44
N GLN A 358 -4.64 30.70 3.47
CA GLN A 358 -5.07 30.74 4.87
C GLN A 358 -5.71 32.10 5.27
N CYS A 359 -5.10 33.22 4.86
CA CYS A 359 -5.59 34.55 5.21
C CYS A 359 -6.83 34.96 4.41
N THR A 360 -6.97 34.50 3.18
CA THR A 360 -8.16 34.75 2.35
C THR A 360 -9.33 33.87 2.77
N ASP A 361 -9.09 32.64 3.22
CA ASP A 361 -10.12 31.76 3.77
C ASP A 361 -10.65 32.23 5.11
N SER A 362 -9.76 32.71 5.99
CA SER A 362 -10.16 33.27 7.28
C SER A 362 -10.70 34.70 7.20
N TYR A 363 -10.83 35.24 5.98
CA TYR A 363 -11.35 36.58 5.77
C TYR A 363 -12.75 36.73 6.39
N ARG A 364 -12.93 37.80 7.19
CA ARG A 364 -14.12 38.14 8.00
C ARG A 364 -14.34 37.30 9.27
N SER A 365 -13.69 36.15 9.39
CA SER A 365 -13.83 35.23 10.53
C SER A 365 -12.58 35.14 11.40
N ASN A 366 -11.45 35.75 10.98
CA ASN A 366 -10.20 35.78 11.72
C ASN A 366 -10.38 36.35 13.13
N ARG A 367 -10.06 35.54 14.14
CA ARG A 367 -10.13 35.90 15.56
C ARG A 367 -8.84 36.49 16.12
N LEU A 368 -7.71 36.34 15.43
CA LEU A 368 -6.40 36.81 15.88
C LEU A 368 -6.08 38.18 15.27
N THR A 369 -6.67 39.25 15.84
CA THR A 369 -6.53 40.61 15.29
C THR A 369 -5.90 41.62 16.26
N THR A 370 -6.11 41.45 17.57
CA THR A 370 -5.57 42.30 18.63
C THR A 370 -4.39 41.64 19.35
N ILE A 371 -3.64 42.43 20.13
CA ILE A 371 -2.50 41.91 20.89
C ILE A 371 -2.99 41.04 22.04
N GLU A 372 -4.15 41.35 22.62
CA GLU A 372 -4.80 40.54 23.65
C GLU A 372 -5.21 39.17 23.10
N ASP A 373 -5.75 39.10 21.88
CA ASP A 373 -6.08 37.83 21.22
C ASP A 373 -4.83 36.99 20.97
N PHE A 374 -3.78 37.61 20.44
CA PHE A 374 -2.51 36.93 20.18
C PHE A 374 -1.84 36.44 21.47
N LYS A 375 -1.85 37.26 22.52
CA LYS A 375 -1.33 36.87 23.83
C LYS A 375 -2.10 35.68 24.42
N SER A 376 -3.43 35.71 24.35
CA SER A 376 -4.29 34.60 24.80
C SER A 376 -4.02 33.32 23.99
N TYR A 377 -3.79 33.44 22.68
CA TYR A 377 -3.40 32.32 21.83
C TYR A 377 -2.06 31.72 22.25
N VAL A 378 -1.02 32.54 22.40
CA VAL A 378 0.31 32.09 22.83
C VAL A 378 0.26 31.45 24.24
N GLU A 379 -0.44 32.07 25.19
CA GLU A 379 -0.60 31.52 26.54
C GLU A 379 -1.29 30.13 26.49
N TYR A 380 -2.28 29.96 25.62
CA TYR A 380 -2.93 28.67 25.41
C TYR A 380 -1.96 27.64 24.84
N THR A 381 -1.27 27.94 23.73
CA THR A 381 -0.40 26.97 23.06
C THR A 381 0.75 26.53 23.98
N VAL A 382 1.39 27.47 24.67
CA VAL A 382 2.43 27.22 25.68
C VAL A 382 1.92 26.35 26.83
N SER A 383 0.66 26.54 27.26
CA SER A 383 0.07 25.74 28.33
C SER A 383 -0.25 24.31 27.91
N LYS A 384 -0.49 24.08 26.61
CA LYS A 384 -0.85 22.76 26.06
C LYS A 384 0.36 21.91 25.71
N SER A 385 1.39 22.51 25.11
CA SER A 385 2.60 21.79 24.73
C SER A 385 3.83 22.46 25.31
N LYS A 386 4.55 21.74 26.17
CA LYS A 386 5.86 22.15 26.68
C LYS A 386 6.91 22.14 25.58
N TYR A 387 6.85 21.16 24.68
CA TYR A 387 7.89 20.94 23.68
C TYR A 387 7.74 21.82 22.44
N ILE A 388 6.53 22.29 22.12
CA ILE A 388 6.27 22.97 20.84
C ILE A 388 5.40 24.22 21.01
N GLY A 389 4.62 24.34 22.08
CA GLY A 389 3.60 25.38 22.23
C GLY A 389 4.09 26.83 22.11
N ASP A 390 5.35 27.12 22.43
CA ASP A 390 5.99 28.44 22.30
C ASP A 390 6.59 28.74 20.91
N ILE A 391 6.94 27.72 20.12
CA ILE A 391 7.40 27.90 18.73
C ILE A 391 6.23 27.77 17.74
N TYR A 392 5.13 27.15 18.14
CA TYR A 392 3.98 26.93 17.27
C TYR A 392 3.40 28.22 16.65
N PRO A 393 3.25 29.35 17.37
CA PRO A 393 2.70 30.57 16.77
C PRO A 393 3.50 31.09 15.56
N ILE A 394 4.83 31.02 15.60
CA ILE A 394 5.70 31.42 14.48
C ILE A 394 5.81 30.33 13.41
N PHE A 395 5.48 29.07 13.73
CA PHE A 395 5.41 28.00 12.74
C PHE A 395 4.17 28.11 11.85
N VAL A 396 2.98 28.31 12.44
CA VAL A 396 1.73 28.42 11.66
C VAL A 396 1.48 29.82 11.10
N GLU A 397 2.08 30.85 11.68
CA GLU A 397 2.02 32.24 11.20
C GLU A 397 0.61 32.83 11.10
N THR A 398 -0.31 32.36 11.94
CA THR A 398 -1.72 32.81 11.95
C THR A 398 -1.86 34.32 12.18
N ILE A 399 -0.93 34.92 12.91
CA ILE A 399 -0.95 36.36 13.21
C ILE A 399 -0.71 37.24 11.97
N LEU A 400 -0.05 36.72 10.93
CA LEU A 400 0.20 37.46 9.68
C LEU A 400 -1.09 37.87 8.97
N CYS A 401 -2.18 37.12 9.15
CA CYS A 401 -3.46 37.40 8.52
C CYS A 401 -4.16 38.66 9.05
N ARG A 402 -3.74 39.23 10.18
CA ARG A 402 -4.45 40.34 10.85
C ARG A 402 -4.56 41.62 10.03
N SER A 403 -3.63 41.85 9.10
CA SER A 403 -3.56 43.05 8.26
C SER A 403 -3.88 42.78 6.79
N PHE A 404 -4.34 41.56 6.45
CA PHE A 404 -4.82 41.26 5.10
C PHE A 404 -6.16 41.94 4.84
N ARG A 405 -6.29 42.57 3.67
CA ARG A 405 -7.50 43.29 3.26
C ARG A 405 -7.93 42.85 1.86
N PRO A 406 -8.33 41.58 1.69
CA PRO A 406 -8.51 41.01 0.37
C PRO A 406 -9.75 41.51 -0.39
N GLN A 407 -10.70 42.14 0.32
CA GLN A 407 -11.92 42.75 -0.26
C GLN A 407 -12.72 41.77 -1.13
N LEU A 408 -12.81 40.51 -0.71
CA LEU A 408 -13.48 39.46 -1.47
C LEU A 408 -15.02 39.57 -1.37
N PRO A 409 -15.74 39.31 -2.48
CA PRO A 409 -17.20 39.23 -2.48
C PRO A 409 -17.69 37.99 -1.72
N ASP A 410 -18.98 37.97 -1.38
CA ASP A 410 -19.60 36.85 -0.64
C ASP A 410 -19.49 35.51 -1.40
N SER A 411 -19.45 35.57 -2.73
CA SER A 411 -19.23 34.44 -3.64
C SER A 411 -17.87 33.77 -3.53
N MET A 412 -16.94 34.35 -2.78
CA MET A 412 -15.56 33.84 -2.64
C MET A 412 -15.24 33.46 -1.19
N VAL A 413 -16.18 33.56 -0.26
CA VAL A 413 -15.95 33.37 1.17
C VAL A 413 -16.96 32.38 1.73
N VAL A 414 -16.50 31.48 2.59
CA VAL A 414 -17.39 30.59 3.36
C VAL A 414 -18.18 31.42 4.37
N GLN A 415 -19.50 31.45 4.21
CA GLN A 415 -20.39 32.32 4.99
C GLN A 415 -20.65 31.80 6.41
N ASP A 416 -20.70 30.48 6.59
CA ASP A 416 -20.88 29.84 7.90
C ASP A 416 -19.60 29.06 8.27
N PRO A 417 -18.87 29.49 9.31
CA PRO A 417 -17.71 28.75 9.79
C PRO A 417 -18.07 27.36 10.33
N ALA A 418 -19.32 27.13 10.74
CA ALA A 418 -19.81 25.82 11.17
C ALA A 418 -20.00 24.90 9.95
N ILE A 419 -18.89 24.40 9.42
CA ILE A 419 -18.85 23.40 8.35
C ILE A 419 -19.59 22.15 8.82
N GLY A 420 -20.63 21.75 8.08
CA GLY A 420 -21.50 20.64 8.46
C GLY A 420 -22.81 20.60 7.70
N LEU A 421 -23.56 19.53 7.89
CA LEU A 421 -24.83 19.29 7.22
C LEU A 421 -25.92 18.82 8.17
N ASP A 422 -27.10 19.39 8.02
CA ASP A 422 -28.33 18.87 8.66
C ASP A 422 -28.87 17.60 7.95
N ARG A 423 -28.32 17.26 6.78
CA ARG A 423 -28.72 16.10 5.95
C ARG A 423 -27.49 15.25 5.56
N PRO A 424 -27.65 13.93 5.35
CA PRO A 424 -26.57 13.09 4.83
C PRO A 424 -26.12 13.52 3.43
N THR A 425 -24.86 13.28 3.13
CA THR A 425 -24.31 13.32 1.75
C THR A 425 -24.83 12.14 0.91
N SER A 426 -24.71 12.23 -0.42
CA SER A 426 -25.07 11.11 -1.34
C SER A 426 -24.37 9.81 -1.00
N PHE A 427 -23.16 9.89 -0.46
CA PHE A 427 -22.43 8.75 0.08
C PHE A 427 -21.70 9.13 1.39
N PRO A 428 -21.68 8.24 2.40
CA PRO A 428 -20.95 8.47 3.66
C PRO A 428 -19.47 8.81 3.49
N ILE A 429 -18.98 9.76 4.30
CA ILE A 429 -17.57 10.16 4.36
C ILE A 429 -16.83 9.28 5.37
N MET A 430 -15.59 8.88 5.04
CA MET A 430 -14.66 8.28 5.99
C MET A 430 -13.62 9.30 6.44
N PHE A 431 -13.58 9.60 7.74
CA PHE A 431 -12.54 10.41 8.37
C PHE A 431 -11.45 9.47 8.92
N ALA A 432 -10.26 9.47 8.34
CA ALA A 432 -9.11 8.71 8.81
C ALA A 432 -8.23 9.61 9.69
N SER A 433 -7.76 9.08 10.83
CA SER A 433 -6.92 9.84 11.74
C SER A 433 -6.03 8.91 12.55
N ASN A 434 -4.81 9.35 12.83
CA ASN A 434 -3.94 8.65 13.74
C ASN A 434 -4.45 8.79 15.19
N THR A 435 -4.23 7.78 16.03
CA THR A 435 -4.56 7.89 17.47
C THR A 435 -3.78 8.99 18.17
N ILE A 436 -2.55 9.22 17.70
CA ILE A 436 -1.71 10.35 18.06
C ILE A 436 -1.27 10.99 16.75
N ASP A 437 -1.93 12.08 16.40
CA ASP A 437 -1.56 12.92 15.28
C ASP A 437 -1.15 14.30 15.85
N PRO A 438 0.11 14.72 15.73
CA PRO A 438 0.57 15.90 16.44
C PRO A 438 0.21 17.21 15.75
N ILE A 439 -0.41 17.17 14.56
CA ILE A 439 -0.81 18.37 13.81
C ILE A 439 -2.32 18.40 13.62
N THR A 440 -2.92 17.25 13.30
CA THR A 440 -4.34 17.07 13.01
C THR A 440 -4.97 16.07 13.99
N PRO A 441 -5.05 16.44 15.28
CA PRO A 441 -5.31 15.50 16.37
C PRO A 441 -6.67 14.81 16.22
N LEU A 442 -6.79 13.65 16.86
CA LEU A 442 -7.98 12.80 16.75
C LEU A 442 -9.29 13.53 17.13
N ILE A 443 -9.21 14.54 18.00
CA ILE A 443 -10.38 15.36 18.36
C ILE A 443 -10.95 16.09 17.15
N SER A 444 -10.12 16.53 16.21
CA SER A 444 -10.54 17.18 14.96
C SER A 444 -11.34 16.22 14.09
N ALA A 445 -10.85 14.98 13.89
CA ALA A 445 -11.57 13.95 13.14
C ALA A 445 -12.93 13.61 13.76
N ARG A 446 -13.00 13.48 15.09
CA ARG A 446 -14.26 13.24 15.82
C ARG A 446 -15.23 14.43 15.70
N THR A 447 -14.70 15.65 15.79
CA THR A 447 -15.50 16.87 15.68
C THR A 447 -16.08 16.98 14.28
N MET A 448 -15.26 16.84 13.23
CA MET A 448 -15.74 16.89 11.85
C MET A 448 -16.71 15.75 11.54
N SER A 449 -16.42 14.51 11.94
CA SER A 449 -17.38 13.40 11.74
C SER A 449 -18.74 13.67 12.39
N SER A 450 -18.78 14.32 13.56
CA SER A 450 -20.05 14.69 14.21
C SER A 450 -20.91 15.68 13.41
N ARG A 451 -20.30 16.41 12.46
CA ARG A 451 -20.96 17.38 11.57
C ARG A 451 -21.51 16.78 10.28
N PHE A 452 -21.14 15.54 9.94
CA PHE A 452 -21.53 14.87 8.71
C PHE A 452 -22.32 13.59 9.02
N PRO A 453 -23.67 13.62 8.93
CA PRO A 453 -24.51 12.47 9.23
C PRO A 453 -24.15 11.24 8.39
N GLY A 454 -24.01 10.09 9.05
CA GLY A 454 -23.67 8.82 8.42
C GLY A 454 -22.18 8.59 8.18
N SER A 455 -21.32 9.58 8.47
CA SER A 455 -19.87 9.41 8.39
C SER A 455 -19.33 8.42 9.42
N VAL A 456 -18.11 7.93 9.18
CA VAL A 456 -17.38 7.05 10.09
C VAL A 456 -15.97 7.57 10.33
N VAL A 457 -15.40 7.23 11.50
CA VAL A 457 -13.99 7.51 11.82
C VAL A 457 -13.20 6.21 11.76
N LEU A 458 -12.18 6.16 10.90
CA LEU A 458 -11.16 5.12 10.86
C LEU A 458 -9.98 5.58 11.72
N LEU A 459 -9.62 4.77 12.71
CA LEU A 459 -8.46 5.04 13.57
C LEU A 459 -7.27 4.24 13.07
N GLN A 460 -6.17 4.92 12.80
CA GLN A 460 -4.87 4.31 12.56
C GLN A 460 -4.01 4.48 13.81
N GLU A 461 -3.45 3.40 14.34
CA GLU A 461 -2.49 3.52 15.43
C GLU A 461 -1.07 3.49 14.80
N ALA A 462 -0.45 4.66 14.61
CA ALA A 462 0.82 4.77 13.88
C ALA A 462 2.06 4.95 14.77
N ILE A 463 1.90 5.43 16.00
CA ILE A 463 3.04 5.72 16.89
C ILE A 463 3.29 4.55 17.84
N GLY A 464 4.34 3.78 17.54
CA GLY A 464 5.20 3.06 18.51
C GLY A 464 4.53 2.15 19.55
N SER A 465 3.30 1.68 19.31
CA SER A 465 2.57 0.91 20.31
C SER A 465 2.89 -0.58 20.20
N GLU A 466 3.66 -1.12 21.14
CA GLU A 466 3.87 -2.57 21.29
C GLU A 466 2.52 -3.35 21.38
N HIS A 467 1.48 -2.69 21.92
CA HIS A 467 0.13 -3.22 22.02
C HIS A 467 -0.48 -3.57 20.66
N LEU A 468 -0.14 -2.84 19.59
CA LEU A 468 -0.67 -3.06 18.24
C LEU A 468 -0.22 -4.34 17.60
N ARG A 469 1.02 -4.75 17.86
CA ARG A 469 1.55 -5.99 17.28
C ARG A 469 0.70 -7.19 17.70
N ARG A 470 0.03 -7.10 18.86
CA ARG A 470 -0.90 -8.13 19.38
C ARG A 470 -2.27 -8.12 18.69
N HIS A 471 -2.61 -7.04 17.97
CA HIS A 471 -3.87 -6.87 17.24
C HIS A 471 -3.78 -7.25 15.76
N ILE A 472 -2.58 -7.23 15.17
CA ILE A 472 -2.37 -7.68 13.79
C ILE A 472 -2.73 -9.17 13.68
N ARG A 473 -3.66 -9.48 12.78
CA ARG A 473 -4.18 -10.83 12.53
C ARG A 473 -3.73 -11.42 11.20
N ASP A 474 -3.30 -10.59 10.26
CA ASP A 474 -2.98 -10.97 8.89
C ASP A 474 -1.69 -10.27 8.45
N ILE A 475 -0.78 -11.01 7.82
CA ILE A 475 0.44 -10.48 7.21
C ILE A 475 0.62 -11.08 5.82
N CYS A 476 1.00 -10.23 4.85
CA CYS A 476 1.50 -10.64 3.54
C CYS A 476 3.01 -10.35 3.43
N ILE A 477 3.77 -11.36 3.02
CA ILE A 477 5.19 -11.26 2.63
C ILE A 477 5.24 -11.43 1.12
N ASP A 478 5.52 -10.35 0.41
CA ASP A 478 5.64 -10.32 -1.05
C ASP A 478 7.12 -10.18 -1.45
N THR A 479 7.63 -11.14 -2.22
CA THR A 479 9.02 -11.13 -2.71
C THR A 479 9.18 -10.42 -4.05
N ARG A 480 8.12 -9.81 -4.59
CA ARG A 480 8.15 -9.16 -5.90
C ARG A 480 9.14 -7.99 -5.92
N VAL A 481 10.14 -8.11 -6.80
CA VAL A 481 11.03 -7.01 -7.16
C VAL A 481 10.31 -6.16 -8.22
N GLY A 482 10.18 -4.85 -8.00
CA GLY A 482 9.36 -3.96 -8.83
C GLY A 482 9.74 -3.97 -10.33
N PRO A 483 8.90 -3.39 -11.21
CA PRO A 483 9.05 -3.45 -12.67
C PRO A 483 10.30 -2.73 -13.23
N GLY A 484 11.06 -2.02 -12.40
CA GLY A 484 12.29 -1.32 -12.80
C GLY A 484 13.58 -2.14 -12.62
N PHE A 485 13.50 -3.40 -12.17
CA PHE A 485 14.67 -4.24 -11.95
C PHE A 485 14.96 -5.11 -13.18
N GLU A 486 16.10 -4.87 -13.84
CA GLU A 486 16.55 -5.66 -15.00
C GLU A 486 17.47 -6.79 -14.55
N TYR A 487 17.05 -8.04 -14.76
CA TYR A 487 17.93 -9.20 -14.60
C TYR A 487 18.87 -9.27 -15.81
N GLN A 488 20.19 -9.21 -15.61
CA GLN A 488 21.14 -9.56 -16.67
C GLN A 488 21.21 -11.09 -16.81
N ARG A 489 21.36 -11.58 -18.04
CA ARG A 489 21.62 -13.02 -18.29
C ARG A 489 22.86 -13.44 -17.49
N ASN A 490 22.71 -14.46 -16.65
CA ASN A 490 23.76 -15.09 -15.85
C ASN A 490 24.17 -14.36 -14.56
N GLU A 491 23.41 -13.36 -14.10
CA GLU A 491 23.62 -12.76 -12.78
C GLU A 491 22.65 -13.39 -11.77
N ALA A 492 23.19 -13.97 -10.69
CA ALA A 492 22.39 -14.45 -9.58
C ALA A 492 21.71 -13.27 -8.88
N PHE A 493 20.42 -13.41 -8.56
CA PHE A 493 19.70 -12.40 -7.81
C PHE A 493 20.36 -12.21 -6.43
N LYS A 494 20.87 -11.01 -6.14
CA LYS A 494 21.22 -10.62 -4.76
C LYS A 494 19.99 -9.97 -4.12
N PRO A 495 19.26 -10.68 -3.25
CA PRO A 495 18.10 -10.10 -2.60
C PRO A 495 18.52 -8.97 -1.66
N PRO A 496 17.67 -7.95 -1.47
CA PRO A 496 17.98 -6.86 -0.55
C PRO A 496 18.24 -7.43 0.85
N ALA A 497 19.40 -7.15 1.43
CA ALA A 497 19.72 -7.58 2.79
C ALA A 497 18.60 -7.14 3.77
N ALA A 498 18.10 -5.91 3.60
CA ALA A 498 16.97 -5.37 4.34
C ALA A 498 15.71 -6.26 4.34
N PHE A 499 15.40 -6.94 3.23
CA PHE A 499 14.25 -7.85 3.16
C PHE A 499 14.44 -9.05 4.10
N PHE A 500 15.59 -9.72 4.04
CA PHE A 500 15.88 -10.85 4.94
C PHE A 500 15.99 -10.42 6.40
N ARG A 501 16.54 -9.23 6.68
CA ARG A 501 16.58 -8.67 8.04
C ARG A 501 15.17 -8.33 8.58
N ALA A 502 14.20 -8.09 7.70
CA ALA A 502 12.83 -7.81 8.10
C ALA A 502 12.00 -9.07 8.40
N LEU A 503 12.30 -10.23 7.79
CA LEU A 503 11.53 -11.48 8.01
C LEU A 503 11.44 -11.88 9.50
N PRO A 504 12.51 -11.78 10.32
CA PRO A 504 12.47 -12.03 11.76
C PRO A 504 11.44 -11.22 12.55
N CYS A 505 11.09 -10.02 12.06
CA CYS A 505 10.11 -9.15 12.70
C CYS A 505 8.71 -9.80 12.75
N LEU A 506 8.46 -10.88 12.00
CA LEU A 506 7.25 -11.68 12.12
C LEU A 506 6.96 -12.11 13.58
N ARG A 507 8.03 -12.35 14.37
CA ARG A 507 7.92 -12.73 15.79
C ARG A 507 7.35 -11.67 16.70
N LEU A 508 7.32 -10.42 16.24
CA LEU A 508 6.75 -9.30 17.00
C LEU A 508 5.21 -9.39 17.03
N PHE A 509 4.59 -10.08 16.07
CA PHE A 509 3.14 -10.15 15.89
C PHE A 509 2.53 -11.39 16.55
N SER A 510 2.51 -11.42 17.89
CA SER A 510 1.93 -12.53 18.67
C SER A 510 0.43 -12.77 18.40
N GLY A 511 -0.25 -11.81 17.78
CA GLY A 511 -1.66 -11.90 17.40
C GLY A 511 -1.95 -12.55 16.06
N LEU A 512 -0.92 -12.89 15.27
CA LEU A 512 -1.05 -13.32 13.88
C LEU A 512 -1.86 -14.62 13.74
N GLN A 513 -2.81 -14.63 12.81
CA GLN A 513 -3.68 -15.76 12.48
C GLN A 513 -3.57 -16.18 11.02
N GLU A 514 -3.34 -15.27 10.09
CA GLU A 514 -3.28 -15.54 8.66
C GLU A 514 -1.95 -15.03 8.10
N LEU A 515 -1.26 -15.89 7.35
CA LEU A 515 0.00 -15.54 6.70
C LEU A 515 -0.09 -15.86 5.21
N HIS A 516 0.28 -14.88 4.39
CA HIS A 516 0.33 -14.98 2.95
C HIS A 516 1.77 -14.80 2.48
N LEU A 517 2.34 -15.80 1.84
CA LEU A 517 3.64 -15.73 1.18
C LEU A 517 3.40 -15.66 -0.32
N LYS A 518 3.99 -14.68 -1.00
CA LYS A 518 3.88 -14.53 -2.44
C LYS A 518 5.26 -14.42 -3.05
N PHE A 519 5.65 -15.45 -3.79
CA PHE A 519 6.87 -15.42 -4.59
C PHE A 519 6.64 -14.74 -5.93
N THR A 520 7.70 -14.21 -6.55
CA THR A 520 7.63 -13.76 -7.95
C THR A 520 7.43 -14.96 -8.88
N GLU A 521 6.62 -14.79 -9.93
CA GLU A 521 6.40 -15.83 -10.95
C GLU A 521 7.55 -15.87 -11.97
N TYR A 522 8.10 -14.69 -12.32
CA TYR A 522 9.14 -14.50 -13.33
C TYR A 522 10.32 -13.71 -12.76
N CYS A 523 11.52 -14.04 -13.25
CA CYS A 523 12.74 -13.24 -13.09
C CYS A 523 13.15 -12.71 -14.47
N GLY A 524 12.93 -11.41 -14.73
CA GLY A 524 13.27 -10.77 -16.00
C GLY A 524 12.25 -9.74 -16.48
N ASN A 525 12.62 -8.95 -17.50
CA ASN A 525 11.80 -7.89 -18.06
C ASN A 525 10.63 -8.47 -18.91
N GLU A 526 9.38 -8.08 -18.59
CA GLU A 526 8.15 -8.47 -19.30
C GLU A 526 8.17 -8.09 -20.80
N GLU A 527 8.88 -7.02 -21.21
CA GLU A 527 8.94 -6.59 -22.61
C GLU A 527 9.75 -7.55 -23.52
N LYS A 528 10.48 -8.51 -22.95
CA LYS A 528 11.27 -9.51 -23.68
C LYS A 528 10.76 -10.93 -23.47
N ALA A 529 9.45 -11.11 -23.44
CA ALA A 529 8.70 -12.38 -23.29
C ALA A 529 9.00 -13.50 -24.31
N TYR A 530 10.00 -13.35 -25.19
CA TYR A 530 10.53 -14.43 -26.04
C TYR A 530 11.84 -15.01 -25.52
N THR A 531 12.27 -14.60 -24.32
CA THR A 531 13.60 -14.91 -23.78
C THR A 531 13.65 -15.17 -22.27
N SER A 532 12.51 -15.48 -21.64
CA SER A 532 12.44 -15.74 -20.20
C SER A 532 12.63 -17.23 -19.88
N ILE A 533 13.64 -17.55 -19.07
CA ILE A 533 13.73 -18.84 -18.37
C ILE A 533 12.75 -18.74 -17.20
N SER A 534 11.76 -19.64 -17.08
CA SER A 534 10.87 -19.63 -15.93
C SER A 534 11.51 -20.42 -14.78
N ILE A 535 11.83 -19.65 -13.74
CA ILE A 535 12.33 -20.06 -12.42
C ILE A 535 13.84 -20.39 -12.38
N GLU A 536 14.66 -19.34 -12.31
CA GLU A 536 15.84 -19.32 -11.41
C GLU A 536 15.93 -17.97 -10.69
N GLU A 537 15.65 -17.96 -9.38
CA GLU A 537 16.21 -16.95 -8.44
C GLU A 537 17.60 -17.40 -7.92
N ASP A 538 18.01 -18.65 -8.22
CA ASP A 538 19.36 -19.26 -8.13
C ASP A 538 19.26 -20.68 -8.75
N TYR A 539 20.34 -21.16 -9.39
CA TYR A 539 20.52 -22.55 -9.89
C TYR A 539 20.19 -23.66 -8.87
N ASN A 540 20.02 -23.36 -7.58
CA ASN A 540 19.80 -24.29 -6.47
C ASN A 540 18.60 -23.96 -5.55
N PHE A 541 17.67 -23.08 -5.95
CA PHE A 541 16.48 -22.69 -5.15
C PHE A 541 16.78 -22.12 -3.75
N GLN A 542 17.99 -21.66 -3.46
CA GLN A 542 18.42 -21.21 -2.13
C GLN A 542 17.63 -20.01 -1.65
N TYR A 543 17.27 -19.07 -2.53
CA TYR A 543 16.50 -17.89 -2.15
C TYR A 543 15.15 -18.26 -1.52
N ARG A 544 14.34 -19.07 -2.22
CA ARG A 544 13.03 -19.52 -1.73
C ARG A 544 13.17 -20.38 -0.48
N TYR A 545 14.19 -21.25 -0.45
CA TYR A 545 14.53 -22.03 0.74
C TYR A 545 14.77 -21.12 1.95
N TRP A 546 15.60 -20.07 1.82
CA TRP A 546 15.92 -19.19 2.94
C TRP A 546 14.75 -18.33 3.39
N VAL A 547 13.89 -17.88 2.48
CA VAL A 547 12.64 -17.21 2.85
C VAL A 547 11.73 -18.14 3.64
N LEU A 548 11.46 -19.35 3.11
CA LEU A 548 10.63 -20.35 3.78
C LEU A 548 11.23 -20.75 5.13
N TRP A 549 12.53 -21.00 5.19
CA TRP A 549 13.25 -21.38 6.40
C TRP A 549 13.14 -20.30 7.48
N THR A 550 13.40 -19.04 7.13
CA THR A 550 13.34 -17.91 8.07
C THR A 550 11.92 -17.71 8.60
N VAL A 551 10.94 -17.69 7.70
CA VAL A 551 9.52 -17.54 8.07
C VAL A 551 9.09 -18.68 8.99
N PHE A 552 9.40 -19.94 8.65
CA PHE A 552 8.99 -21.08 9.45
C PHE A 552 9.74 -21.16 10.78
N SER A 553 11.01 -20.74 10.82
CA SER A 553 11.76 -20.57 12.08
C SER A 553 11.07 -19.56 12.99
N CYS A 554 10.57 -18.45 12.43
CA CYS A 554 9.82 -17.45 13.19
C CYS A 554 8.49 -18.00 13.70
N LEU A 555 7.71 -18.68 12.84
CA LEU A 555 6.43 -19.29 13.19
C LEU A 555 6.58 -20.40 14.23
N ALA A 556 7.66 -21.19 14.17
CA ALA A 556 7.96 -22.23 15.15
C ALA A 556 8.48 -21.67 16.49
N GLY A 557 8.81 -20.37 16.55
CA GLY A 557 9.43 -19.74 17.72
C GLY A 557 10.89 -20.13 17.93
N GLU A 558 11.59 -20.53 16.87
CA GLU A 558 12.97 -21.06 16.93
C GLU A 558 14.03 -20.16 16.28
N TRP A 559 13.60 -19.06 15.67
CA TRP A 559 14.51 -18.09 15.05
C TRP A 559 15.49 -17.47 16.07
N ASN A 560 16.76 -17.37 15.68
CA ASN A 560 17.80 -16.64 16.42
C ASN A 560 18.77 -15.89 15.49
N VAL A 561 19.43 -14.85 16.01
CA VAL A 561 20.35 -13.99 15.24
C VAL A 561 21.60 -14.72 14.73
N ALA A 562 22.05 -15.80 15.36
CA ALA A 562 23.20 -16.53 14.81
C ALA A 562 22.87 -17.15 13.44
N GLN A 563 21.61 -17.54 13.21
CA GLN A 563 21.14 -18.06 11.93
C GLN A 563 21.12 -17.00 10.82
N SER A 564 21.03 -15.70 11.13
CA SER A 564 21.05 -14.68 10.09
C SER A 564 22.41 -14.58 9.42
N GLN A 565 23.51 -14.71 10.19
CA GLN A 565 24.86 -14.68 9.63
C GLN A 565 25.12 -15.88 8.72
N ASP A 566 24.69 -17.08 9.12
CA ASP A 566 24.82 -18.29 8.29
C ASP A 566 24.08 -18.14 6.95
N ILE A 567 22.91 -17.50 6.95
CA ILE A 567 22.14 -17.21 5.72
C ILE A 567 22.91 -16.25 4.82
N TYR A 568 23.45 -15.15 5.36
CA TYR A 568 24.22 -14.19 4.57
C TYR A 568 25.49 -14.80 4.01
N ASP A 569 26.22 -15.57 4.82
CA ASP A 569 27.48 -16.21 4.42
C ASP A 569 27.24 -17.26 3.31
N ASP A 570 26.18 -18.06 3.40
CA ASP A 570 25.82 -19.05 2.36
C ASP A 570 25.33 -18.37 1.06
N MET A 571 24.62 -17.24 1.18
CA MET A 571 24.14 -16.48 0.01
C MET A 571 25.24 -15.70 -0.69
N ASP A 572 26.19 -15.10 0.05
CA ASP A 572 27.37 -14.45 -0.53
C ASP A 572 28.33 -15.48 -1.16
N ALA A 573 28.41 -16.70 -0.62
CA ALA A 573 29.21 -17.78 -1.21
C ALA A 573 28.66 -18.29 -2.56
N ALA A 574 27.39 -18.02 -2.87
CA ALA A 574 26.73 -18.43 -4.11
C ALA A 574 26.91 -17.43 -5.28
N VAL A 575 27.53 -16.27 -5.05
CA VAL A 575 27.60 -15.16 -6.03
C VAL A 575 29.04 -14.93 -6.51
N CYS A 576 29.25 -14.84 -7.83
CA CYS A 576 30.51 -14.40 -8.41
C CYS A 576 30.71 -12.88 -8.22
N GLU A 577 31.93 -12.50 -7.84
CA GLU A 577 32.37 -11.18 -7.36
C GLU A 577 31.88 -9.92 -8.10
N ASN A 578 31.72 -8.86 -7.27
CA ASN A 578 31.73 -7.41 -7.53
C ASN A 578 30.36 -6.73 -7.65
N ASP A 579 29.91 -6.07 -6.56
CA ASP A 579 29.65 -4.63 -6.58
C ASP A 579 29.41 -4.07 -5.16
N GLU A 580 29.80 -2.81 -4.96
CA GLU A 580 29.90 -2.08 -3.69
C GLU A 580 28.53 -1.80 -3.05
N LEU A 581 28.46 -2.03 -1.72
CA LEU A 581 27.30 -1.79 -0.86
C LEU A 581 26.97 -0.29 -0.75
N VAL A 582 25.69 0.06 -0.94
CA VAL A 582 25.16 1.41 -0.74
C VAL A 582 24.70 1.56 0.71
N ASP A 583 25.26 2.57 1.39
CA ASP A 583 25.02 2.92 2.79
C ASP A 583 23.54 3.20 3.12
N GLY A 584 22.92 2.28 3.86
CA GLY A 584 21.58 2.44 4.46
C GLY A 584 21.21 1.33 5.45
N GLU A 585 22.20 0.62 6.00
CA GLU A 585 22.05 -0.76 6.51
C GLU A 585 21.78 -0.93 8.03
N ASP A 586 21.79 0.14 8.83
CA ASP A 586 21.77 0.01 10.31
C ASP A 586 20.37 -0.28 10.91
N PHE A 587 19.28 0.20 10.31
CA PHE A 587 17.94 0.12 10.93
C PHE A 587 17.40 -1.31 11.10
N PHE A 588 17.62 -2.18 10.11
CA PHE A 588 17.06 -3.53 10.13
C PHE A 588 17.93 -4.54 10.88
N GLU A 589 19.23 -4.29 10.96
CA GLU A 589 20.16 -5.16 11.69
C GLU A 589 19.80 -5.19 13.18
N ASP A 590 19.38 -4.05 13.71
CA ASP A 590 19.03 -3.96 15.11
C ASP A 590 17.57 -4.31 15.41
N LEU A 591 16.63 -4.21 14.46
CA LEU A 591 15.29 -4.81 14.60
C LEU A 591 15.35 -6.34 14.64
N ALA A 592 16.25 -6.94 13.85
CA ALA A 592 16.54 -8.37 13.91
C ALA A 592 17.23 -8.74 15.24
N LYS A 593 18.09 -7.86 15.78
CA LYS A 593 18.63 -7.99 17.14
C LYS A 593 17.53 -7.84 18.19
N ASP A 594 16.59 -6.89 18.10
CA ASP A 594 15.47 -6.71 19.04
C ASP A 594 14.48 -7.88 19.03
N ALA A 595 14.19 -8.46 17.86
CA ALA A 595 13.42 -9.69 17.74
C ALA A 595 14.11 -10.89 18.42
N ALA A 596 15.42 -10.82 18.67
CA ALA A 596 16.22 -11.85 19.33
C ALA A 596 16.74 -11.49 20.73
N SER A 597 16.81 -10.21 21.08
CA SER A 597 17.38 -9.63 22.30
C SER A 597 16.29 -9.17 23.27
N SER A 598 15.04 -9.05 22.82
CA SER A 598 13.89 -8.82 23.68
C SER A 598 13.87 -9.90 24.76
N ASN A 599 14.29 -9.49 25.96
CA ASN A 599 14.19 -10.24 27.21
C ASN A 599 12.72 -10.51 27.62
N GLU A 600 11.75 -10.20 26.76
CA GLU A 600 10.42 -10.79 26.80
C GLU A 600 10.54 -12.26 26.37
N GLN A 601 10.72 -13.13 27.36
CA GLN A 601 10.33 -14.55 27.35
C GLN A 601 9.81 -15.03 26.00
N SER A 602 10.68 -15.67 25.20
CA SER A 602 10.32 -16.77 24.29
C SER A 602 8.85 -16.71 23.84
N THR A 603 8.50 -15.80 22.94
CA THR A 603 7.21 -15.88 22.25
C THR A 603 7.19 -17.27 21.61
N GLY A 604 6.35 -18.16 22.15
CA GLY A 604 6.24 -19.54 21.66
C GLY A 604 5.78 -19.56 20.19
N PRO A 605 5.52 -20.75 19.64
CA PRO A 605 5.05 -20.88 18.27
C PRO A 605 3.85 -19.97 17.98
N ILE A 606 3.86 -19.31 16.82
CA ILE A 606 2.75 -18.47 16.34
C ILE A 606 1.61 -19.38 15.88
N ALA A 607 0.43 -19.18 16.47
CA ALA A 607 -0.74 -20.02 16.25
C ALA A 607 -1.54 -19.57 15.00
N LEU A 608 -1.02 -19.88 13.81
CA LEU A 608 -1.72 -19.60 12.55
C LEU A 608 -3.00 -20.43 12.41
N LYS A 609 -4.04 -19.80 11.87
CA LYS A 609 -5.28 -20.39 11.35
C LYS A 609 -5.18 -20.71 9.85
N ALA A 610 -4.58 -19.81 9.07
CA ALA A 610 -4.47 -19.93 7.62
C ALA A 610 -3.04 -19.66 7.13
N LEU A 611 -2.57 -20.49 6.19
CA LEU A 611 -1.33 -20.31 5.45
C LEU A 611 -1.62 -20.34 3.96
N SER A 612 -1.24 -19.28 3.26
CA SER A 612 -1.31 -19.20 1.80
C SER A 612 0.08 -19.01 1.21
N ILE A 613 0.43 -19.79 0.20
CA ILE A 613 1.68 -19.63 -0.54
C ILE A 613 1.36 -19.56 -2.03
N CYS A 614 1.69 -18.42 -2.63
CA CYS A 614 1.51 -18.16 -4.05
C CYS A 614 2.84 -18.28 -4.78
N ASN A 615 2.82 -18.88 -5.97
CA ASN A 615 4.00 -19.14 -6.80
C ASN A 615 5.05 -20.01 -6.11
N LEU A 616 4.64 -21.04 -5.37
CA LEU A 616 5.57 -22.03 -4.82
C LEU A 616 6.21 -22.83 -5.97
N ALA A 617 7.52 -23.03 -5.95
CA ALA A 617 8.19 -23.82 -6.99
C ALA A 617 7.78 -25.30 -6.88
N ASP A 618 7.65 -25.98 -8.01
CA ASP A 618 7.50 -27.44 -8.09
C ASP A 618 8.80 -28.20 -7.74
N TYR A 619 9.38 -27.87 -6.59
CA TYR A 619 10.61 -28.46 -6.06
C TYR A 619 10.43 -28.77 -4.56
N ASP A 620 10.81 -29.99 -4.15
CA ASP A 620 10.80 -30.39 -2.74
C ASP A 620 12.20 -30.32 -2.15
N ASP A 621 12.51 -29.22 -1.46
CA ASP A 621 13.73 -29.14 -0.67
C ASP A 621 13.60 -29.99 0.60
N VAL A 622 14.17 -31.20 0.55
CA VAL A 622 14.15 -32.16 1.67
C VAL A 622 14.75 -31.58 2.94
N ARG A 623 15.71 -30.63 2.87
CA ARG A 623 16.26 -29.96 4.07
C ARG A 623 15.18 -29.19 4.81
N PHE A 624 14.26 -28.59 4.07
CA PHE A 624 13.12 -27.86 4.61
C PHE A 624 11.98 -28.79 5.01
N THR A 625 11.45 -29.62 4.11
CA THR A 625 10.23 -30.42 4.35
C THR A 625 10.43 -31.56 5.35
N SER A 626 11.66 -32.03 5.56
CA SER A 626 11.98 -33.01 6.62
C SER A 626 12.26 -32.39 7.99
N SER A 627 12.44 -31.06 8.05
CA SER A 627 12.81 -30.33 9.27
C SER A 627 11.74 -30.39 10.36
N ASP A 628 12.16 -30.24 11.61
CA ASP A 628 11.24 -30.12 12.75
C ASP A 628 10.47 -28.79 12.72
N LEU A 629 11.04 -27.74 12.12
CA LEU A 629 10.39 -26.44 11.90
C LEU A 629 9.15 -26.59 11.03
N PHE A 630 9.31 -27.25 9.88
CA PHE A 630 8.22 -27.54 8.95
C PHE A 630 7.08 -28.29 9.65
N LYS A 631 7.40 -29.36 10.38
CA LYS A 631 6.41 -30.15 11.11
C LYS A 631 5.72 -29.33 12.19
N LYS A 632 6.43 -28.53 12.99
CA LYS A 632 5.82 -27.71 14.05
C LYS A 632 4.79 -26.72 13.52
N VAL A 633 5.07 -26.08 12.38
CA VAL A 633 4.15 -25.14 11.75
C VAL A 633 2.98 -25.88 11.09
N LEU A 634 3.26 -26.85 10.20
CA LEU A 634 2.23 -27.52 9.41
C LEU A 634 1.37 -28.47 10.22
N GLU A 635 1.87 -29.04 11.32
CA GLU A 635 1.13 -29.93 12.21
C GLU A 635 0.48 -29.18 13.40
N SER A 636 0.70 -27.86 13.55
CA SER A 636 0.06 -27.02 14.58
C SER A 636 -1.47 -27.16 14.65
N PRO A 637 -2.10 -27.44 15.81
CA PRO A 637 -3.53 -27.71 15.89
C PRO A 637 -4.43 -26.56 15.43
N THR A 638 -3.91 -25.33 15.35
CA THR A 638 -4.66 -24.16 14.91
C THR A 638 -4.71 -24.00 13.40
N LEU A 639 -3.74 -24.56 12.66
CA LEU A 639 -3.66 -24.40 11.20
C LEU A 639 -4.70 -25.30 10.53
N THR A 640 -5.81 -24.69 10.11
CA THR A 640 -6.97 -25.38 9.50
C THR A 640 -7.16 -25.04 8.02
N GLU A 641 -6.47 -24.02 7.52
CA GLU A 641 -6.60 -23.58 6.12
C GLU A 641 -5.24 -23.57 5.43
N LEU A 642 -5.13 -24.28 4.31
CA LEU A 642 -3.92 -24.33 3.49
C LEU A 642 -4.27 -24.01 2.03
N LYS A 643 -3.59 -23.00 1.47
CA LYS A 643 -3.77 -22.56 0.07
C LYS A 643 -2.41 -22.51 -0.61
N VAL A 644 -2.23 -23.26 -1.70
CA VAL A 644 -0.96 -23.33 -2.42
C VAL A 644 -1.21 -23.17 -3.91
N TYR A 645 -0.51 -22.21 -4.53
CA TYR A 645 -0.40 -22.09 -5.97
C TYR A 645 1.04 -22.45 -6.39
N VAL A 646 1.16 -23.47 -7.23
CA VAL A 646 2.43 -24.06 -7.66
C VAL A 646 2.76 -23.62 -9.08
N VAL A 647 4.00 -23.19 -9.31
CA VAL A 647 4.53 -22.83 -10.62
C VAL A 647 5.58 -23.85 -11.06
N PHE A 648 5.61 -24.16 -12.35
CA PHE A 648 6.48 -25.18 -12.91
C PHE A 648 7.70 -24.54 -13.57
N GLN A 649 8.85 -25.21 -13.48
CA GLN A 649 10.04 -24.80 -14.23
C GLN A 649 9.84 -25.03 -15.74
N THR A 650 10.18 -24.02 -16.54
CA THR A 650 10.20 -24.08 -18.00
C THR A 650 11.46 -23.37 -18.54
N ASP A 651 12.07 -23.95 -19.58
CA ASP A 651 13.23 -23.35 -20.25
C ASP A 651 12.88 -23.09 -21.73
N GLU A 652 12.78 -21.81 -22.12
CA GLU A 652 12.60 -21.39 -23.53
C GLU A 652 13.93 -21.09 -24.26
N MET A 653 15.09 -21.25 -23.62
CA MET A 653 16.36 -20.67 -24.12
C MET A 653 17.16 -21.48 -25.14
N ASP A 654 16.87 -22.74 -25.44
CA ASP A 654 17.66 -23.44 -26.46
C ASP A 654 16.88 -24.41 -27.37
N PRO A 655 16.66 -24.06 -28.66
CA PRO A 655 16.14 -25.02 -29.63
C PRO A 655 17.10 -26.20 -29.91
N TRP A 656 18.32 -26.18 -29.38
CA TRP A 656 19.42 -27.10 -29.68
C TRP A 656 20.15 -27.70 -28.46
N HIS A 657 19.99 -27.22 -27.23
CA HIS A 657 20.54 -27.85 -26.01
C HIS A 657 19.46 -28.29 -25.03
N LYS A 658 19.53 -29.57 -24.68
CA LYS A 658 18.63 -30.30 -23.80
C LYS A 658 19.12 -30.13 -22.37
N ILE A 659 18.44 -29.34 -21.54
CA ILE A 659 18.63 -29.42 -20.09
C ILE A 659 17.58 -30.38 -19.54
N TYR A 660 18.07 -31.48 -18.97
CA TYR A 660 17.30 -32.41 -18.16
C TYR A 660 16.94 -31.65 -16.87
N LEU A 661 15.65 -31.53 -16.53
CA LEU A 661 15.20 -31.01 -15.22
C LEU A 661 14.82 -32.22 -14.35
N PRO A 662 15.79 -32.88 -13.66
CA PRO A 662 15.52 -34.02 -12.80
C PRO A 662 14.46 -33.73 -11.75
N GLU A 663 14.41 -32.47 -11.30
CA GLU A 663 13.61 -31.98 -10.18
C GLU A 663 12.15 -31.67 -10.56
N LYS A 664 11.81 -31.66 -11.86
CA LYS A 664 10.44 -31.39 -12.32
C LYS A 664 9.49 -32.45 -11.75
N TYR A 665 8.40 -31.99 -11.13
CA TYR A 665 7.36 -32.75 -10.43
C TYR A 665 7.73 -33.27 -9.05
N ASP A 666 8.87 -32.88 -8.47
CA ASP A 666 9.30 -33.38 -7.16
C ASP A 666 8.37 -32.94 -6.03
N PHE A 667 7.92 -31.68 -6.05
CA PHE A 667 6.93 -31.20 -5.07
C PHE A 667 5.63 -32.02 -5.16
N MET A 668 5.12 -32.25 -6.37
CA MET A 668 3.88 -33.02 -6.56
C MET A 668 3.98 -34.46 -6.07
N GLU A 669 5.13 -35.11 -6.26
CA GLU A 669 5.36 -36.49 -5.78
C GLU A 669 5.45 -36.59 -4.25
N SER A 670 5.91 -35.54 -3.59
CA SER A 670 6.06 -35.51 -2.14
C SER A 670 4.86 -34.90 -1.41
N LEU A 671 3.99 -34.15 -2.12
CA LEU A 671 2.85 -33.40 -1.57
C LEU A 671 2.02 -34.19 -0.55
N CYS A 672 1.64 -35.44 -0.87
CA CYS A 672 0.86 -36.32 0.02
C CYS A 672 1.60 -36.75 1.30
N LYS A 673 2.94 -36.73 1.27
CA LYS A 673 3.83 -37.18 2.37
C LYS A 673 4.33 -36.00 3.20
N THR A 674 4.35 -34.79 2.64
CA THR A 674 4.87 -33.57 3.27
C THR A 674 3.72 -32.63 3.63
N TRP A 675 3.30 -31.75 2.72
CA TRP A 675 2.31 -30.69 2.97
C TRP A 675 0.90 -31.21 3.31
N LEU A 676 0.54 -32.40 2.83
CA LEU A 676 -0.72 -33.07 3.11
C LEU A 676 -0.54 -34.33 3.97
N ALA A 677 0.54 -34.41 4.74
CA ALA A 677 0.79 -35.53 5.65
C ALA A 677 -0.43 -35.81 6.56
N PRO A 678 -0.60 -37.04 7.10
CA PRO A 678 -1.80 -37.41 7.86
C PRO A 678 -2.15 -36.48 9.03
N ALA A 679 -1.14 -35.89 9.70
CA ALA A 679 -1.35 -34.92 10.78
C ALA A 679 -1.97 -33.60 10.28
N VAL A 680 -1.63 -33.17 9.06
CA VAL A 680 -2.17 -31.97 8.40
C VAL A 680 -3.57 -32.26 7.87
N ALA A 681 -3.73 -33.31 7.06
CA ALA A 681 -4.99 -33.65 6.40
C ALA A 681 -6.16 -33.86 7.39
N LYS A 682 -5.88 -34.38 8.59
CA LYS A 682 -6.90 -34.62 9.62
C LYS A 682 -7.55 -33.36 10.16
N LYS A 683 -6.88 -32.20 10.14
CA LYS A 683 -7.39 -30.96 10.74
C LYS A 683 -7.82 -29.91 9.72
N LEU A 684 -7.40 -30.03 8.45
CA LEU A 684 -7.75 -29.07 7.42
C LEU A 684 -9.28 -29.00 7.23
N THR A 685 -9.81 -27.78 7.27
CA THR A 685 -11.18 -27.43 6.91
C THR A 685 -11.25 -26.77 5.53
N VAL A 686 -10.17 -26.13 5.09
CA VAL A 686 -10.04 -25.50 3.76
C VAL A 686 -8.76 -25.98 3.10
N LEU A 687 -8.86 -26.46 1.86
CA LEU A 687 -7.73 -26.80 1.00
C LEU A 687 -7.92 -26.15 -0.37
N SER A 688 -6.95 -25.34 -0.78
CA SER A 688 -6.86 -24.81 -2.14
C SER A 688 -5.54 -25.24 -2.77
N LEU A 689 -5.60 -25.92 -3.91
CA LEU A 689 -4.43 -26.37 -4.67
C LEU A 689 -4.58 -25.96 -6.12
N PHE A 690 -3.72 -25.06 -6.57
CA PHE A 690 -3.68 -24.57 -7.92
C PHE A 690 -2.29 -24.82 -8.50
N CYS A 691 -2.23 -25.03 -9.80
CA CYS A 691 -0.95 -25.15 -10.50
C CYS A 691 -1.01 -24.33 -11.79
N GLU A 692 0.14 -23.82 -12.21
CA GLU A 692 0.27 -23.02 -13.42
C GLU A 692 -0.06 -23.83 -14.70
N GLU A 693 0.25 -25.13 -14.69
CA GLU A 693 -0.02 -26.07 -15.78
C GLU A 693 -1.05 -27.15 -15.37
N PRO A 694 -1.77 -27.77 -16.33
CA PRO A 694 -2.63 -28.92 -16.07
C PRO A 694 -1.92 -30.07 -15.34
N TRP A 695 -2.48 -30.51 -14.21
CA TRP A 695 -1.87 -31.50 -13.32
C TRP A 695 -2.86 -32.61 -12.93
N GLY A 696 -2.42 -33.58 -12.13
CA GLY A 696 -3.27 -34.69 -11.67
C GLY A 696 -3.31 -35.88 -12.62
N TRP A 697 -3.22 -35.64 -13.93
CA TRP A 697 -2.80 -36.65 -14.92
C TRP A 697 -1.29 -36.62 -15.17
N ASN A 698 -0.71 -35.42 -15.30
CA ASN A 698 0.73 -35.25 -15.43
C ASN A 698 1.18 -33.97 -14.68
N PRO A 699 1.90 -34.07 -13.56
CA PRO A 699 2.26 -35.30 -12.88
C PRO A 699 1.01 -35.99 -12.29
N LYS A 700 1.11 -37.30 -12.06
CA LYS A 700 0.04 -38.07 -11.41
C LYS A 700 -0.16 -37.55 -9.98
N MET A 701 -1.39 -37.19 -9.62
CA MET A 701 -1.78 -36.93 -8.22
C MET A 701 -2.81 -37.96 -7.77
N ASP A 702 -2.53 -38.65 -6.66
CA ASP A 702 -3.45 -39.62 -6.03
C ASP A 702 -3.78 -39.22 -4.58
N PHE A 703 -4.88 -38.48 -4.42
CA PHE A 703 -5.33 -38.03 -3.09
C PHE A 703 -5.74 -39.19 -2.15
N ARG A 704 -5.88 -40.43 -2.63
CA ARG A 704 -6.11 -41.58 -1.73
C ARG A 704 -4.86 -41.93 -0.92
N GLU A 705 -3.69 -41.45 -1.34
CA GLU A 705 -2.44 -41.57 -0.60
C GLU A 705 -2.37 -40.60 0.58
N VAL A 706 -3.22 -39.56 0.60
CA VAL A 706 -3.34 -38.66 1.75
C VAL A 706 -4.07 -39.38 2.88
N ASN A 707 -3.41 -39.51 4.05
CA ASN A 707 -3.97 -40.15 5.24
C ASN A 707 -4.66 -41.50 4.92
N PRO A 708 -3.88 -42.49 4.44
CA PRO A 708 -4.42 -43.71 3.86
C PRO A 708 -5.10 -44.58 4.93
N GLY A 709 -6.26 -45.15 4.61
CA GLY A 709 -7.04 -45.96 5.54
C GLY A 709 -8.43 -46.30 5.02
N ARG A 710 -9.28 -46.88 5.88
CA ARG A 710 -10.70 -47.13 5.59
C ARG A 710 -11.54 -46.57 6.74
N GLY A 711 -12.57 -45.78 6.43
CA GLY A 711 -13.54 -45.28 7.41
C GLY A 711 -13.59 -43.74 7.50
N PRO A 712 -14.26 -43.18 8.51
CA PRO A 712 -14.51 -41.74 8.61
C PRO A 712 -13.25 -40.88 8.83
N GLU A 713 -12.19 -41.49 9.35
CA GLU A 713 -10.93 -40.82 9.70
C GLU A 713 -9.89 -40.83 8.57
N SER A 714 -10.17 -41.46 7.41
CA SER A 714 -9.24 -41.53 6.27
C SER A 714 -9.38 -40.34 5.33
N GLY A 715 -8.30 -39.97 4.62
CA GLY A 715 -8.29 -38.81 3.73
C GLY A 715 -8.38 -37.50 4.52
N PHE A 716 -9.36 -36.66 4.19
CA PHE A 716 -9.59 -35.38 4.86
C PHE A 716 -10.90 -35.40 5.68
N PRO A 717 -10.88 -35.87 6.93
CA PRO A 717 -12.09 -36.04 7.74
C PRO A 717 -12.81 -34.71 8.04
N ASN A 718 -12.09 -33.59 8.16
CA ASN A 718 -12.68 -32.31 8.56
C ASN A 718 -12.89 -31.31 7.42
N LEU A 719 -12.55 -31.67 6.18
CA LEU A 719 -12.57 -30.75 5.04
C LEU A 719 -13.98 -30.28 4.70
N LYS A 720 -14.14 -28.96 4.60
CA LYS A 720 -15.39 -28.27 4.26
C LYS A 720 -15.32 -27.56 2.93
N VAL A 721 -14.16 -27.03 2.57
CA VAL A 721 -13.92 -26.32 1.32
C VAL A 721 -12.77 -26.97 0.57
N LEU A 722 -13.00 -27.32 -0.69
CA LEU A 722 -11.98 -27.82 -1.60
C LEU A 722 -11.99 -26.96 -2.85
N ALA A 723 -10.85 -26.38 -3.19
CA ALA A 723 -10.63 -25.65 -4.43
C ALA A 723 -9.47 -26.27 -5.19
N LEU A 724 -9.69 -26.60 -6.46
CA LEU A 724 -8.68 -27.13 -7.37
C LEU A 724 -8.65 -26.27 -8.64
N GLY A 725 -7.47 -25.87 -9.06
CA GLY A 725 -7.23 -25.21 -10.34
C GLY A 725 -6.43 -26.09 -11.29
N TYR A 726 -6.80 -26.20 -12.57
CA TYR A 726 -6.08 -26.97 -13.59
C TYR A 726 -5.96 -28.49 -13.32
N PHE A 727 -6.79 -29.07 -12.45
CA PHE A 727 -6.74 -30.50 -12.14
C PHE A 727 -7.44 -31.35 -13.22
N VAL A 728 -6.70 -32.29 -13.81
CA VAL A 728 -7.17 -33.17 -14.89
C VAL A 728 -7.76 -34.47 -14.36
N PHE A 729 -9.05 -34.67 -14.60
CA PHE A 729 -9.78 -35.90 -14.31
C PHE A 729 -9.64 -36.88 -15.48
N SER A 730 -8.92 -37.98 -15.29
CA SER A 730 -8.72 -39.04 -16.28
C SER A 730 -9.33 -40.38 -15.85
N HIS A 731 -9.50 -40.62 -14.55
CA HIS A 731 -9.92 -41.91 -14.00
C HIS A 731 -11.14 -41.81 -13.09
N GLU A 732 -12.00 -42.84 -13.12
CA GLU A 732 -13.23 -42.89 -12.32
C GLU A 732 -12.94 -42.74 -10.83
N TRP A 733 -11.86 -43.34 -10.33
CA TRP A 733 -11.51 -43.26 -8.90
C TRP A 733 -11.24 -41.82 -8.43
N GLN A 734 -10.76 -40.91 -9.29
CA GLN A 734 -10.59 -39.50 -8.93
C GLN A 734 -11.96 -38.89 -8.63
N ILE A 735 -12.96 -39.27 -9.44
CA ILE A 735 -14.35 -38.87 -9.25
C ILE A 735 -14.94 -39.45 -7.98
N GLU A 736 -14.69 -40.73 -7.74
CA GLU A 736 -15.17 -41.42 -6.54
C GLU A 736 -14.58 -40.82 -5.27
N TRP A 737 -13.29 -40.49 -5.29
CA TRP A 737 -12.58 -39.91 -4.14
C TRP A 737 -13.22 -38.58 -3.72
N PHE A 738 -13.33 -37.60 -4.63
CA PHE A 738 -13.90 -36.31 -4.22
C PHE A 738 -15.38 -36.46 -3.82
N SER A 739 -16.14 -37.32 -4.52
CA SER A 739 -17.55 -37.58 -4.19
C SER A 739 -17.70 -38.23 -2.81
N SER A 740 -16.67 -38.95 -2.34
CA SER A 740 -16.64 -39.61 -1.04
C SER A 740 -16.36 -38.65 0.14
N LEU A 741 -15.76 -37.48 -0.11
CA LEU A 741 -15.51 -36.44 0.90
C LEU A 741 -16.83 -35.94 1.54
N GLY A 742 -17.97 -36.15 0.90
CA GLY A 742 -19.32 -35.87 1.43
C GLY A 742 -19.93 -36.97 2.30
N ARG A 743 -19.51 -38.24 2.13
CA ARG A 743 -20.16 -39.42 2.73
C ARG A 743 -19.43 -39.95 3.96
N LEU A 744 -18.10 -39.88 3.99
CA LEU A 744 -17.30 -40.64 4.94
C LEU A 744 -17.11 -39.96 6.29
N ASN A 745 -17.15 -38.64 6.40
CA ASN A 745 -16.60 -37.92 7.55
C ASN A 745 -17.48 -37.83 8.82
N GLY A 746 -18.74 -38.23 8.84
CA GLY A 746 -19.59 -38.14 10.05
C GLY A 746 -19.86 -36.72 10.59
N HIS A 747 -19.19 -35.69 10.05
CA HIS A 747 -19.21 -34.28 10.46
C HIS A 747 -19.94 -33.37 9.44
N GLY A 748 -20.72 -33.94 8.53
CA GLY A 748 -21.57 -33.19 7.58
C GLY A 748 -20.93 -32.84 6.23
N GLY A 749 -19.89 -33.55 5.78
CA GLY A 749 -19.41 -33.49 4.40
C GLY A 749 -18.68 -32.22 3.97
N LEU A 750 -18.19 -32.25 2.72
CA LEU A 750 -17.77 -31.08 1.95
C LEU A 750 -18.97 -30.16 1.71
N ARG A 751 -18.78 -28.86 1.96
CA ARG A 751 -19.82 -27.82 1.79
C ARG A 751 -19.61 -27.01 0.52
N GLU A 752 -18.35 -26.76 0.17
CA GLU A 752 -17.99 -25.95 -0.98
C GLU A 752 -16.94 -26.65 -1.83
N LEU A 753 -17.21 -26.70 -3.13
CA LEU A 753 -16.34 -27.28 -4.13
C LEU A 753 -16.16 -26.30 -5.29
N TYR A 754 -14.91 -25.90 -5.51
CA TYR A 754 -14.49 -25.01 -6.59
C TYR A 754 -13.58 -25.77 -7.53
N LEU A 755 -13.96 -25.86 -8.80
CA LEU A 755 -13.20 -26.49 -9.86
C LEU A 755 -12.94 -25.45 -10.95
N ASP A 756 -11.72 -24.93 -10.95
CA ASP A 756 -11.28 -23.89 -11.88
C ASP A 756 -10.44 -24.51 -12.98
N ASP A 757 -10.85 -24.38 -14.24
CA ASP A 757 -10.17 -24.97 -15.41
C ASP A 757 -9.76 -26.45 -15.23
N CYS A 758 -10.61 -27.25 -14.57
CA CYS A 758 -10.36 -28.66 -14.30
C CYS A 758 -11.02 -29.55 -15.39
N PRO A 759 -10.30 -30.04 -16.41
CA PRO A 759 -10.92 -30.81 -17.49
C PRO A 759 -11.15 -32.29 -17.12
N ILE A 760 -12.13 -32.93 -17.78
CA ILE A 760 -12.18 -34.40 -17.89
C ILE A 760 -11.51 -34.81 -19.20
N MET A 761 -10.41 -35.55 -19.10
CA MET A 761 -9.69 -36.07 -20.24
C MET A 761 -10.57 -37.06 -21.01
N HIS A 762 -10.74 -36.82 -22.31
CA HIS A 762 -11.44 -37.75 -23.19
C HIS A 762 -10.49 -38.71 -23.89
N ALA A 763 -9.40 -38.19 -24.40
CA ALA A 763 -8.43 -38.93 -25.17
C ALA A 763 -7.05 -38.33 -24.91
N VAL A 764 -6.03 -39.15 -25.06
CA VAL A 764 -4.65 -38.67 -25.13
C VAL A 764 -3.97 -39.33 -26.32
N HIS A 765 -3.28 -38.49 -27.08
CA HIS A 765 -2.32 -38.90 -28.08
C HIS A 765 -0.94 -38.69 -27.46
N SER A 766 -0.27 -39.74 -26.97
CA SER A 766 0.95 -39.57 -26.18
C SER A 766 2.18 -40.07 -26.94
N ARG A 767 3.23 -39.23 -26.98
CA ARG A 767 4.60 -39.64 -27.36
C ARG A 767 5.39 -40.21 -26.19
N VAL A 768 4.82 -40.20 -24.98
CA VAL A 768 5.39 -40.85 -23.80
C VAL A 768 4.60 -42.13 -23.56
N ARG A 769 5.31 -43.25 -23.35
CA ARG A 769 4.68 -44.53 -23.02
C ARG A 769 3.82 -44.39 -21.76
N LEU A 770 2.57 -44.82 -21.87
CA LEU A 770 1.65 -44.85 -20.74
C LEU A 770 1.88 -46.13 -19.92
N ASP A 771 1.65 -46.04 -18.63
CA ASP A 771 1.71 -47.20 -17.75
C ASP A 771 0.56 -48.16 -18.08
N GLU A 772 0.84 -49.46 -17.99
CA GLU A 772 -0.11 -50.56 -18.25
C GLU A 772 -0.53 -51.28 -16.96
N ARG A 773 0.13 -50.99 -15.83
CA ARG A 773 -0.21 -51.59 -14.53
C ARG A 773 -1.64 -51.22 -14.13
N PRO A 774 -2.49 -52.16 -13.68
CA PRO A 774 -3.93 -51.90 -13.45
C PRO A 774 -4.24 -50.66 -12.60
N GLU A 775 -3.43 -50.40 -11.58
CA GLU A 775 -3.56 -49.29 -10.63
C GLU A 775 -3.12 -47.91 -11.16
N THR A 776 -2.27 -47.87 -12.19
CA THR A 776 -1.70 -46.66 -12.79
C THR A 776 -1.90 -46.61 -14.30
N ALA A 777 -2.74 -47.49 -14.84
CA ALA A 777 -2.89 -47.68 -16.28
C ALA A 777 -3.35 -46.39 -16.94
N GLY A 778 -2.55 -45.81 -17.85
CA GLY A 778 -2.91 -44.59 -18.58
C GLY A 778 -2.21 -43.32 -18.08
N TYR A 779 -1.51 -43.38 -16.96
CA TYR A 779 -0.61 -42.30 -16.55
C TYR A 779 0.72 -42.36 -17.30
N PRO A 780 1.38 -41.23 -17.58
CA PRO A 780 2.70 -41.22 -18.21
C PRO A 780 3.78 -41.73 -17.25
N LEU A 781 4.80 -42.44 -17.77
CA LEU A 781 5.95 -42.89 -16.99
C LEU A 781 6.98 -41.75 -16.81
N LYS A 782 7.25 -41.28 -15.58
CA LYS A 782 8.22 -40.19 -15.28
C LYS A 782 9.59 -40.42 -15.90
N GLU A 783 10.14 -41.62 -15.78
CA GLU A 783 11.43 -42.02 -16.38
C GLU A 783 11.48 -41.83 -17.91
N LYS A 784 10.32 -41.83 -18.58
CA LYS A 784 10.18 -41.64 -20.03
C LYS A 784 9.75 -40.22 -20.43
N MET A 785 9.36 -39.40 -19.46
CA MET A 785 9.13 -37.96 -19.65
C MET A 785 10.44 -37.19 -19.65
N THR A 786 11.47 -37.70 -18.95
CA THR A 786 12.78 -37.04 -18.82
C THR A 786 13.86 -37.66 -19.73
N SER A 787 13.73 -38.91 -20.18
CA SER A 787 14.75 -39.59 -21.01
C SER A 787 14.71 -39.23 -22.50
N GLU A 788 15.87 -39.20 -23.16
CA GLU A 788 15.99 -39.01 -24.62
C GLU A 788 15.02 -39.91 -25.42
N PHE A 789 14.32 -39.29 -26.37
CA PHE A 789 13.49 -39.95 -27.39
C PHE A 789 14.23 -41.09 -28.09
N GLN A 790 14.16 -42.30 -27.53
CA GLN A 790 14.49 -43.54 -28.21
C GLN A 790 13.21 -44.38 -28.30
N ASP A 791 12.72 -44.48 -29.53
CA ASP A 791 11.56 -45.23 -30.02
C ASP A 791 10.18 -44.81 -29.46
N VAL A 792 9.56 -43.85 -30.15
CA VAL A 792 8.22 -43.36 -29.85
C VAL A 792 7.18 -44.18 -30.62
N ASN A 793 6.66 -45.23 -30.01
CA ASN A 793 5.32 -45.68 -30.39
C ASN A 793 4.34 -44.64 -29.85
N VAL A 794 3.61 -43.99 -30.73
CA VAL A 794 2.54 -43.10 -30.33
C VAL A 794 1.39 -43.93 -29.79
N GLU A 795 1.00 -43.66 -28.55
CA GLU A 795 -0.08 -44.37 -27.88
C GLU A 795 -1.33 -43.49 -27.85
N ASP A 796 -2.40 -43.98 -28.49
CA ASP A 796 -3.74 -43.42 -28.36
C ASP A 796 -4.47 -44.13 -27.24
N ARG A 797 -5.00 -43.35 -26.29
CA ARG A 797 -5.83 -43.89 -25.23
C ARG A 797 -7.10 -43.08 -25.07
N LEU A 798 -8.23 -43.78 -25.08
CA LEU A 798 -9.54 -43.22 -24.79
C LEU A 798 -9.87 -43.38 -23.31
N TYR A 799 -10.38 -42.30 -22.74
CA TYR A 799 -10.96 -42.22 -21.42
C TYR A 799 -12.49 -42.07 -21.59
N PRO A 800 -13.28 -43.09 -21.24
CA PRO A 800 -14.73 -43.08 -21.45
C PRO A 800 -15.49 -42.14 -20.48
N MET A 801 -14.80 -41.57 -19.49
CA MET A 801 -15.37 -40.75 -18.42
C MET A 801 -15.82 -39.37 -18.91
N ARG A 802 -16.90 -38.82 -18.32
CA ARG A 802 -17.52 -37.53 -18.70
C ARG A 802 -18.21 -36.89 -17.50
N TRP A 803 -18.42 -35.57 -17.55
CA TRP A 803 -19.07 -34.80 -16.47
C TRP A 803 -20.50 -35.27 -16.17
N HIS A 804 -21.26 -35.73 -17.16
CA HIS A 804 -22.60 -36.28 -16.89
C HIS A 804 -22.55 -37.55 -16.03
N HIS A 805 -21.53 -38.40 -16.13
CA HIS A 805 -21.36 -39.56 -15.23
C HIS A 805 -21.21 -39.13 -13.76
N LEU A 806 -20.71 -37.91 -13.54
CA LEU A 806 -20.52 -37.30 -12.23
C LEU A 806 -21.81 -36.66 -11.70
N LEU A 807 -22.51 -35.91 -12.55
CA LEU A 807 -23.69 -35.12 -12.18
C LEU A 807 -24.97 -35.96 -12.06
N THR A 808 -25.12 -37.03 -12.85
CA THR A 808 -26.40 -37.78 -12.96
C THR A 808 -26.58 -38.90 -11.91
N HIS A 809 -25.53 -39.38 -11.24
CA HIS A 809 -25.63 -40.50 -10.30
C HIS A 809 -25.16 -40.22 -8.87
N ARG A 810 -24.58 -39.04 -8.60
CA ARG A 810 -23.81 -38.83 -7.36
C ARG A 810 -24.18 -37.58 -6.56
N GLY A 811 -25.28 -36.89 -6.90
CA GLY A 811 -25.89 -35.84 -6.06
C GLY A 811 -26.36 -36.34 -4.68
N GLU A 812 -26.65 -37.64 -4.54
CA GLU A 812 -27.01 -38.28 -3.26
C GLU A 812 -25.79 -38.47 -2.33
N SER A 813 -24.57 -38.63 -2.87
CA SER A 813 -23.35 -38.79 -2.06
C SER A 813 -22.76 -37.49 -1.53
N MET A 814 -23.10 -36.35 -2.14
CA MET A 814 -22.65 -35.01 -1.74
C MET A 814 -23.82 -34.20 -1.17
N SER A 815 -24.63 -34.82 -0.31
CA SER A 815 -25.85 -34.20 0.24
C SER A 815 -25.59 -32.94 1.08
N GLY A 816 -24.37 -32.77 1.60
CA GLY A 816 -23.95 -31.60 2.38
C GLY A 816 -23.39 -30.44 1.55
N LEU A 817 -23.22 -30.62 0.23
CA LEU A 817 -22.65 -29.60 -0.64
C LEU A 817 -23.66 -28.48 -0.87
N THR A 818 -23.29 -27.26 -0.48
CA THR A 818 -24.09 -26.03 -0.62
C THR A 818 -23.59 -25.15 -1.76
N VAL A 819 -22.30 -25.22 -2.08
CA VAL A 819 -21.67 -24.47 -3.17
C VAL A 819 -20.94 -25.46 -4.06
N PHE A 820 -21.26 -25.43 -5.36
CA PHE A 820 -20.51 -26.09 -6.40
C PHE A 820 -20.27 -25.07 -7.51
N MET A 821 -19.02 -24.78 -7.79
CA MET A 821 -18.62 -23.85 -8.82
C MET A 821 -17.66 -24.57 -9.77
N MET A 822 -17.98 -24.46 -11.06
CA MET A 822 -17.12 -24.88 -12.14
C MET A 822 -17.10 -23.75 -13.14
N ASP A 823 -15.95 -23.08 -13.30
CA ASP A 823 -15.81 -21.89 -14.14
C ASP A 823 -14.41 -21.83 -14.78
N LYS A 824 -14.22 -20.96 -15.78
CA LYS A 824 -12.91 -20.49 -16.26
C LYS A 824 -12.50 -19.28 -15.42
N GLY A 825 -11.83 -19.49 -14.30
CA GLY A 825 -11.30 -18.44 -13.45
C GLY A 825 -9.98 -17.90 -13.99
N GLN A 826 -10.03 -16.88 -14.86
CA GLN A 826 -8.85 -16.07 -15.16
C GLN A 826 -8.48 -15.21 -13.95
N TRP A 827 -7.36 -15.52 -13.27
CA TRP A 827 -6.90 -14.68 -12.15
C TRP A 827 -5.69 -13.80 -12.46
N TRP A 828 -4.79 -14.11 -13.42
CA TRP A 828 -3.68 -13.19 -13.75
C TRP A 828 -3.21 -13.37 -15.22
N ASN A 829 -3.67 -12.49 -16.12
CA ASN A 829 -3.09 -12.12 -17.44
C ASN A 829 -2.65 -13.23 -18.43
N GLN A 830 -3.45 -13.52 -19.47
CA GLN A 830 -2.93 -13.90 -20.81
C GLN A 830 -3.80 -13.34 -21.94
N SER A 831 -3.21 -12.47 -22.74
CA SER A 831 -3.69 -12.01 -24.03
C SER A 831 -3.50 -13.09 -25.11
N HIS A 832 -4.34 -14.12 -25.09
CA HIS A 832 -4.45 -15.04 -26.22
C HIS A 832 -5.89 -15.09 -26.73
N VAL A 833 -6.07 -14.48 -27.90
CA VAL A 833 -7.25 -14.63 -28.75
C VAL A 833 -7.43 -16.12 -29.05
N ASP A 834 -8.60 -16.68 -28.71
CA ASP A 834 -9.01 -18.01 -29.14
C ASP A 834 -8.78 -18.15 -30.66
N PRO A 835 -7.96 -19.10 -31.14
CA PRO A 835 -7.94 -19.38 -32.56
C PRO A 835 -9.32 -19.94 -32.98
N PRO A 836 -9.84 -19.54 -34.15
CA PRO A 836 -11.14 -20.02 -34.62
C PRO A 836 -11.16 -21.55 -34.73
N TYR A 837 -12.15 -22.16 -34.08
CA TYR A 837 -12.47 -23.58 -33.90
C TYR A 837 -12.51 -24.51 -35.16
N LYS A 838 -12.02 -24.08 -36.33
CA LYS A 838 -12.32 -24.76 -37.61
C LYS A 838 -11.18 -25.41 -38.39
N GLU A 839 -9.92 -25.34 -37.98
CA GLU A 839 -8.84 -25.93 -38.79
C GLU A 839 -7.75 -26.65 -37.97
N TRP A 840 -8.09 -27.71 -37.24
CA TRP A 840 -7.11 -28.50 -36.49
C TRP A 840 -7.20 -29.97 -36.92
N SER A 841 -6.66 -30.29 -38.10
CA SER A 841 -6.65 -31.67 -38.67
C SER A 841 -5.31 -32.39 -38.56
N HIS A 842 -4.28 -31.77 -37.98
CA HIS A 842 -2.98 -32.40 -37.78
C HIS A 842 -2.30 -31.80 -36.54
N LEU A 843 -2.33 -32.50 -35.41
CA LEU A 843 -1.49 -32.17 -34.24
C LEU A 843 -0.64 -33.36 -33.83
N GLU A 844 0.63 -33.19 -34.17
CA GLU A 844 1.75 -34.00 -33.75
C GLU A 844 2.19 -33.60 -32.34
N VAL A 845 2.22 -34.55 -31.40
CA VAL A 845 2.64 -34.31 -30.01
C VAL A 845 4.16 -34.21 -29.92
N SER A 846 4.71 -33.11 -30.44
CA SER A 846 6.15 -32.87 -30.55
C SER A 846 6.59 -31.73 -29.63
N ARG A 847 7.44 -32.08 -28.66
CA ARG A 847 8.44 -31.21 -27.97
C ARG A 847 7.98 -30.11 -27.01
N PHE A 848 6.72 -29.74 -26.92
CA PHE A 848 6.27 -28.74 -25.95
C PHE A 848 4.92 -29.17 -25.37
N PHE A 849 4.80 -29.26 -24.05
CA PHE A 849 3.50 -29.21 -23.38
C PHE A 849 2.98 -27.76 -23.42
N ASP A 850 2.85 -27.21 -24.64
CA ASP A 850 2.19 -25.92 -24.86
C ASP A 850 0.72 -26.08 -24.47
N ARG A 851 0.14 -25.04 -23.87
CA ARG A 851 -1.15 -24.92 -23.16
C ARG A 851 -2.40 -25.30 -24.00
N ARG A 852 -2.24 -25.98 -25.14
CA ARG A 852 -3.24 -26.14 -26.22
C ARG A 852 -3.52 -27.59 -26.67
N ASN A 853 -2.97 -28.61 -26.00
CA ASN A 853 -2.95 -30.00 -26.53
C ASN A 853 -3.92 -31.01 -25.88
N PHE A 854 -4.91 -30.59 -25.09
CA PHE A 854 -5.97 -31.49 -24.60
C PHE A 854 -7.25 -31.33 -25.42
N GLU A 855 -7.69 -32.37 -26.13
CA GLU A 855 -9.04 -32.42 -26.70
C GLU A 855 -10.07 -32.60 -25.57
N THR A 856 -10.53 -31.48 -25.00
CA THR A 856 -11.65 -31.46 -24.07
C THR A 856 -12.94 -31.22 -24.86
N TYR A 857 -13.78 -32.24 -24.97
CA TYR A 857 -15.14 -32.04 -25.46
C TYR A 857 -15.92 -31.28 -24.38
N ASP A 858 -16.24 -30.01 -24.63
CA ASP A 858 -17.18 -29.25 -23.81
C ASP A 858 -18.47 -30.06 -23.65
N CYS A 859 -18.75 -30.48 -22.42
CA CYS A 859 -20.00 -31.16 -22.09
C CYS A 859 -21.06 -30.07 -21.87
N PRO A 860 -22.19 -30.06 -22.57
CA PRO A 860 -23.27 -29.13 -22.25
C PRO A 860 -23.75 -29.36 -20.81
N ALA A 861 -24.10 -28.27 -20.12
CA ALA A 861 -24.63 -28.30 -18.77
C ALA A 861 -25.88 -29.21 -18.70
N PRO A 862 -26.08 -30.01 -17.63
CA PRO A 862 -27.33 -30.75 -17.46
C PRO A 862 -28.51 -29.79 -17.25
N GLU A 863 -29.65 -30.09 -17.87
CA GLU A 863 -30.92 -29.40 -17.60
C GLU A 863 -31.30 -29.58 -16.13
N LEU A 864 -31.57 -28.46 -15.44
CA LEU A 864 -31.97 -28.44 -14.04
C LEU A 864 -33.40 -29.01 -13.90
N ASP A 865 -33.54 -30.11 -13.17
CA ASP A 865 -34.84 -30.59 -12.67
C ASP A 865 -35.28 -29.73 -11.47
N ASP A 866 -36.59 -29.46 -11.39
CA ASP A 866 -37.32 -28.47 -10.59
C ASP A 866 -37.31 -28.73 -9.06
N THR A 867 -36.28 -29.40 -8.53
CA THR A 867 -36.23 -29.88 -7.13
C THR A 867 -35.55 -28.92 -6.13
N GLY A 868 -35.29 -27.67 -6.52
CA GLY A 868 -35.12 -26.57 -5.55
C GLY A 868 -33.77 -26.48 -4.81
N LYS A 869 -32.70 -27.14 -5.27
CA LYS A 869 -31.33 -26.83 -4.82
C LYS A 869 -30.76 -25.68 -5.66
N LYS A 870 -30.79 -24.46 -5.11
CA LYS A 870 -30.18 -23.27 -5.72
C LYS A 870 -28.65 -23.41 -5.70
N PHE A 871 -28.03 -23.57 -6.86
CA PHE A 871 -26.60 -23.28 -7.06
C PHE A 871 -26.44 -21.75 -7.01
N SER A 872 -26.02 -21.22 -5.87
CA SER A 872 -25.82 -19.78 -5.66
C SER A 872 -24.36 -19.39 -5.83
N ARG A 873 -24.08 -18.42 -6.72
CA ARG A 873 -22.80 -17.70 -6.81
C ARG A 873 -22.48 -17.03 -5.47
N TYR A 874 -21.29 -17.28 -4.93
CA TYR A 874 -20.67 -16.47 -3.88
C TYR A 874 -19.20 -16.23 -4.24
N PHE A 875 -18.86 -14.97 -4.51
CA PHE A 875 -17.80 -14.26 -3.79
C PHE A 875 -18.11 -12.75 -3.80
N HIS A 876 -18.27 -12.19 -2.61
CA HIS A 876 -18.01 -10.79 -2.32
C HIS A 876 -16.53 -10.69 -1.97
N GLY A 877 -15.79 -9.87 -2.71
CA GLY A 877 -14.36 -9.66 -2.49
C GLY A 877 -13.64 -9.34 -3.80
N VAL A 878 -13.82 -8.09 -4.25
CA VAL A 878 -13.20 -7.42 -5.41
C VAL A 878 -13.86 -7.65 -6.78
N ASP A 879 -14.70 -6.66 -7.05
CA ASP A 879 -15.17 -6.08 -8.31
C ASP A 879 -16.40 -6.60 -9.06
N SER A 880 -17.27 -5.63 -9.34
CA SER A 880 -18.60 -5.75 -9.90
C SER A 880 -18.82 -4.60 -10.89
N SER A 881 -18.76 -4.90 -12.19
CA SER A 881 -19.47 -4.13 -13.23
C SER A 881 -19.68 -4.99 -14.49
N ALA A 882 -20.97 -5.26 -14.78
CA ALA A 882 -21.51 -6.06 -15.88
C ALA A 882 -21.63 -5.23 -17.19
N PRO A 883 -22.06 -5.80 -18.35
CA PRO A 883 -23.51 -5.91 -18.61
C PRO A 883 -23.95 -7.11 -19.47
N GLU A 884 -25.25 -7.43 -19.42
CA GLU A 884 -25.95 -8.29 -20.39
C GLU A 884 -25.78 -7.78 -21.84
N PRO A 885 -25.85 -8.68 -22.84
CA PRO A 885 -26.95 -8.54 -23.79
C PRO A 885 -27.57 -9.86 -24.28
N HIS A 886 -28.91 -9.87 -24.31
CA HIS A 886 -29.81 -10.55 -25.26
C HIS A 886 -29.40 -11.90 -25.91
N CYS A 887 -29.91 -13.01 -25.36
CA CYS A 887 -30.92 -13.90 -25.96
C CYS A 887 -31.22 -15.09 -25.04
#